data_AF-A0A9N9H4E7-F1
#
_entry.id   AF-A0A9N9H4E7-F1
#
_cell.length_a   1.000
_cell.length_b   1.000
_cell.length_c   1.000
_cell.angle_alpha   90.00
_cell.angle_beta   90.00
_cell.angle_gamma   90.00
#
_symmetry.space_group_name_H-M   'P 1'
#
loop_
_entity.id
_entity.type
_entity.pdbx_description
1 polymer ?
#
loop_
_entity_poly.entity_id
_entity_poly.type
_entity_poly.pdbx_seq_one_letter_code
_entity_poly.pdbx_strand_id
1 'polypeptide(L)'
;MYSQSNCQPTLFDSHTLDNQGRINNPKLLTSNIDEALEILKDWKDLESNLDDNLPILIGSRAAKYHLPSFRETNDWDLVVTVSQTIELLSSFIIGSIGSFQMLFYKGIGVKIHGYYKSSKKNSFTFDLDLVTNGQETIKNDVGSIVELLDIPIVTSSKLIMDMCREDDDITTIPPFGLKCRVASLEVLEALKTSHIFLPANFSKNISDLHTLRKVLQYAQRIPGTRSLFEPARDQSVANMLKIRTKETEIISEIHGQNFNRNKINDDNFSPRLAVTHDELYELVKYGEQSILKTMRNDLNSRIDKSLFDNADYFTQLKCVKEEAMTIALERYIVPRSCVDSEKAFCLALSHICTASIDAWFGKFAVDNYPRLLGCDKDLTQIAKDIRNKRKLKKATDDISILSQHFPDSDSFSIVEKLIQQTQEFNPPDLILPEPDDTNVQFETFRYGLRISPPNGKGNNEQKRGLECVITVVYKMQEENENKINEAWWASVSVYPFKVESDDSESVDQSISDTDTPNGTDPTTNHPFDYDMINDDVEIVELEQKHILLIYSDHGGAGLSGFGDVESDSDMSPWVLTKPADQVASELGIPELNGDFLVRYIIAYLDPELPNGGDYPFRKAITTLEHKKEINMMPKQHLWFYLWWYATYFKGGDWDIF
;
A
#
# COMPACT_ATOMS: atom_id res chain seq x y z
N MET A 1 -37.50 -10.34 49.43
CA MET A 1 -36.83 -9.04 49.73
C MET A 1 -35.39 -9.34 50.13
N TYR A 2 -34.46 -9.23 49.19
CA TYR A 2 -33.08 -8.77 49.40
C TYR A 2 -32.52 -8.48 48.00
N SER A 3 -32.03 -7.26 47.84
CA SER A 3 -31.70 -6.58 46.59
C SER A 3 -30.36 -7.06 46.01
N GLN A 4 -30.36 -7.31 44.70
CA GLN A 4 -29.17 -7.41 43.87
C GLN A 4 -28.58 -6.00 43.69
N SER A 5 -27.29 -5.82 43.98
CA SER A 5 -26.50 -4.67 43.52
C SER A 5 -25.60 -5.14 42.37
N ASN A 6 -26.07 -4.89 41.14
CA ASN A 6 -25.28 -4.98 39.92
C ASN A 6 -24.28 -3.81 39.89
N CYS A 7 -22.98 -4.11 39.89
CA CYS A 7 -21.96 -3.21 39.34
C CYS A 7 -21.50 -3.83 38.02
N GLN A 8 -22.07 -3.35 36.93
CA GLN A 8 -21.49 -3.55 35.60
C GLN A 8 -20.44 -2.45 35.36
N PRO A 9 -19.26 -2.77 34.80
CA PRO A 9 -18.37 -1.75 34.27
C PRO A 9 -19.05 -1.11 33.06
N THR A 10 -19.19 0.21 33.08
CA THR A 10 -19.73 1.02 31.99
C THR A 10 -19.01 0.71 30.68
N LEU A 11 -19.76 0.16 29.74
CA LEU A 11 -19.37 -0.05 28.36
C LEU A 11 -19.03 1.30 27.71
N PHE A 12 -17.94 1.33 26.95
CA PHE A 12 -17.59 2.43 26.05
C PHE A 12 -18.76 2.67 25.08
N ASP A 13 -19.37 3.85 25.14
CA ASP A 13 -20.17 4.35 24.02
C ASP A 13 -19.24 4.57 22.83
N SER A 14 -19.50 3.82 21.78
CA SER A 14 -18.71 3.74 20.56
C SER A 14 -18.99 4.92 19.62
N HIS A 15 -18.90 6.17 20.07
CA HIS A 15 -18.89 7.35 19.20
C HIS A 15 -18.23 8.52 19.94
N THR A 16 -16.99 8.85 19.60
CA THR A 16 -16.39 10.15 19.96
C THR A 16 -15.85 10.81 18.71
N LEU A 17 -16.77 11.18 17.83
CA LEU A 17 -16.58 12.31 16.93
C LEU A 17 -16.64 13.58 17.79
N ASP A 18 -15.84 14.60 17.50
CA ASP A 18 -16.13 15.93 18.05
C ASP A 18 -17.51 16.41 17.53
N ASN A 19 -18.04 17.51 18.08
CA ASN A 19 -19.34 18.06 17.69
C ASN A 19 -19.41 18.50 16.20
N GLN A 20 -18.36 18.28 15.41
CA GLN A 20 -18.19 18.69 14.02
C GLN A 20 -17.75 17.53 13.08
N GLY A 21 -17.58 16.31 13.58
CA GLY A 21 -17.25 15.14 12.76
C GLY A 21 -15.79 15.05 12.28
N ARG A 22 -14.82 15.69 12.94
CA ARG A 22 -13.40 15.67 12.53
C ARG A 22 -12.58 14.55 13.21
N ILE A 23 -11.58 14.05 12.47
CA ILE A 23 -10.61 13.02 12.90
C ILE A 23 -9.70 13.60 14.00
N ASN A 24 -9.42 12.83 15.06
CA ASN A 24 -8.54 13.24 16.16
C ASN A 24 -7.06 13.11 15.74
N ASN A 25 -6.54 14.04 14.93
CA ASN A 25 -5.11 14.08 14.61
C ASN A 25 -4.27 14.33 15.89
N PRO A 26 -3.06 13.76 16.00
CA PRO A 26 -2.17 14.07 17.11
C PRO A 26 -1.85 15.56 17.16
N LYS A 27 -1.85 16.12 18.36
CA LYS A 27 -1.49 17.51 18.60
C LYS A 27 0.01 17.58 18.87
N LEU A 28 0.76 18.26 18.00
CA LEU A 28 2.14 18.64 18.31
C LEU A 28 2.13 19.62 19.49
N LEU A 29 2.77 19.22 20.60
CA LEU A 29 2.99 20.09 21.75
C LEU A 29 4.23 20.95 21.53
N THR A 30 5.32 20.33 21.12
CA THR A 30 6.56 21.02 20.74
C THR A 30 7.49 20.09 19.96
N SER A 31 8.36 20.65 19.14
CA SER A 31 9.50 19.98 18.50
C SER A 31 10.85 20.46 19.07
N ASN A 32 10.83 21.27 20.12
CA ASN A 32 12.01 21.79 20.80
C ASN A 32 12.18 21.10 22.17
N ILE A 33 13.36 20.55 22.42
CA ILE A 33 13.65 19.84 23.67
C ILE A 33 13.65 20.76 24.91
N ASP A 34 14.10 22.00 24.78
CA ASP A 34 14.14 22.95 25.90
C ASP A 34 12.72 23.32 26.31
N GLU A 35 11.85 23.57 25.32
CA GLU A 35 10.41 23.80 25.56
C GLU A 35 9.73 22.55 26.13
N ALA A 36 10.07 21.36 25.63
CA ALA A 36 9.55 20.11 26.18
C ALA A 36 9.96 19.92 27.65
N LEU A 37 11.19 20.26 28.01
CA LEU A 37 11.65 20.22 29.39
C LEU A 37 10.94 21.24 30.29
N GLU A 38 10.60 22.43 29.77
CA GLU A 38 9.78 23.40 30.50
C GLU A 38 8.38 22.84 30.76
N ILE A 39 7.71 22.33 29.73
CA ILE A 39 6.39 21.68 29.84
C ILE A 39 6.43 20.52 30.86
N LEU A 40 7.42 19.64 30.75
CA LEU A 40 7.54 18.47 31.64
C LEU A 40 7.83 18.88 33.09
N LYS A 41 8.63 19.94 33.32
CA LYS A 41 8.88 20.45 34.69
C LYS A 41 7.60 20.98 35.33
N ASP A 42 6.75 21.65 34.56
CA ASP A 42 5.45 22.10 35.06
C ASP A 42 4.53 20.92 35.41
N TRP A 43 4.69 19.78 34.72
CA TRP A 43 3.91 18.57 34.99
C TRP A 43 4.51 17.70 36.10
N LYS A 44 5.77 17.92 36.48
CA LYS A 44 6.47 17.14 37.49
C LYS A 44 5.76 17.19 38.85
N ASP A 45 5.21 18.36 39.21
CA ASP A 45 4.51 18.56 40.48
C ASP A 45 3.13 17.87 40.53
N LEU A 46 2.63 17.41 39.37
CA LEU A 46 1.40 16.62 39.26
C LEU A 46 1.67 15.12 39.42
N GLU A 47 2.91 14.67 39.22
CA GLU A 47 3.31 13.26 39.33
C GLU A 47 3.21 12.75 40.78
N SER A 48 2.14 12.01 41.11
CA SER A 48 2.03 11.38 42.43
C SER A 48 2.77 10.02 42.51
N ASN A 49 3.66 9.87 43.51
CA ASN A 49 4.26 8.61 44.03
C ASN A 49 4.66 7.52 43.00
N LEU A 50 5.20 7.90 41.84
CA LEU A 50 5.82 6.97 40.88
C LEU A 50 7.37 6.97 40.95
N ASP A 51 7.95 7.81 41.80
CA ASP A 51 9.40 8.12 41.90
C ASP A 51 10.33 6.91 42.13
N ASP A 52 9.83 5.79 42.67
CA ASP A 52 10.66 4.60 42.94
C ASP A 52 10.72 3.58 41.79
N ASN A 53 10.01 3.83 40.68
CA ASN A 53 10.02 2.92 39.53
C ASN A 53 11.18 3.26 38.59
N LEU A 54 11.78 2.23 37.97
CA LEU A 54 12.69 2.41 36.83
C LEU A 54 11.88 2.53 35.53
N PRO A 55 12.40 3.20 34.48
CA PRO A 55 11.87 3.12 33.13
C PRO A 55 11.69 1.66 32.69
N ILE A 56 10.66 1.36 31.90
CA ILE A 56 10.45 0.02 31.33
C ILE A 56 10.90 0.01 29.88
N LEU A 57 11.91 -0.79 29.55
CA LEU A 57 12.30 -1.10 28.17
C LEU A 57 11.28 -2.06 27.56
N ILE A 58 10.73 -1.65 26.42
CA ILE A 58 9.80 -2.44 25.63
C ILE A 58 10.33 -2.64 24.21
N GLY A 59 9.51 -3.21 23.32
CA GLY A 59 9.84 -3.31 21.90
C GLY A 59 10.93 -4.32 21.57
N SER A 60 11.62 -4.09 20.45
CA SER A 60 12.54 -5.08 19.87
C SER A 60 13.82 -5.26 20.71
N ARG A 61 14.30 -4.18 21.35
CA ARG A 61 15.46 -4.22 22.26
C ARG A 61 15.17 -5.03 23.52
N ALA A 62 13.97 -4.91 24.09
CA ALA A 62 13.54 -5.75 25.20
C ALA A 62 13.47 -7.23 24.79
N ALA A 63 12.93 -7.52 23.60
CA ALA A 63 12.90 -8.89 23.09
C ALA A 63 14.32 -9.46 22.89
N LYS A 64 15.26 -8.65 22.39
CA LYS A 64 16.67 -9.02 22.22
C LYS A 64 17.40 -9.33 23.53
N TYR A 65 17.06 -8.61 24.62
CA TYR A 65 17.59 -8.89 25.95
C TYR A 65 17.26 -10.34 26.38
N HIS A 66 15.99 -10.74 26.22
CA HIS A 66 15.55 -12.10 26.54
C HIS A 66 16.02 -13.14 25.52
N LEU A 67 16.16 -12.74 24.25
CA LEU A 67 16.46 -13.61 23.13
C LEU A 67 17.65 -13.06 22.32
N PRO A 68 18.88 -13.51 22.59
CA PRO A 68 20.06 -13.04 21.85
C PRO A 68 19.99 -13.28 20.34
N SER A 69 19.18 -14.24 19.87
CA SER A 69 18.93 -14.50 18.46
C SER A 69 17.87 -13.60 17.81
N PHE A 70 17.19 -12.75 18.59
CA PHE A 70 16.27 -11.75 18.05
C PHE A 70 17.04 -10.78 17.16
N ARG A 71 16.39 -10.18 16.15
CA ARG A 71 17.07 -9.28 15.21
C ARG A 71 17.65 -8.05 15.92
N GLU A 72 18.77 -7.54 15.41
CA GLU A 72 19.34 -6.27 15.89
C GLU A 72 18.45 -5.10 15.47
N THR A 73 18.30 -4.13 16.35
CA THR A 73 17.53 -2.91 16.07
C THR A 73 18.25 -1.69 16.63
N ASN A 74 17.96 -0.51 16.10
CA ASN A 74 18.62 0.74 16.50
C ASN A 74 17.62 1.79 17.03
N ASP A 75 16.48 1.30 17.48
CA ASP A 75 15.38 2.00 18.14
C ASP A 75 15.33 1.63 19.64
N TRP A 76 14.94 2.59 20.48
CA TRP A 76 14.75 2.40 21.92
C TRP A 76 13.34 2.79 22.31
N ASP A 77 12.51 1.78 22.58
CA ASP A 77 11.13 1.97 23.02
C ASP A 77 11.04 1.88 24.54
N LEU A 78 10.52 2.92 25.20
CA LEU A 78 10.46 3.00 26.66
C LEU A 78 9.09 3.43 27.15
N VAL A 79 8.64 2.86 28.26
CA VAL A 79 7.57 3.42 29.08
C VAL A 79 8.21 4.19 30.23
N VAL A 80 7.89 5.47 30.34
CA VAL A 80 8.56 6.42 31.24
C VAL A 80 7.58 7.27 32.00
N THR A 81 7.99 7.73 33.19
CA THR A 81 7.26 8.78 33.92
C THR A 81 7.76 10.18 33.55
N VAL A 82 7.10 11.23 34.04
CA VAL A 82 7.51 12.62 33.79
C VAL A 82 8.92 12.87 34.32
N SER A 83 9.20 12.51 35.57
CA SER A 83 10.52 12.68 36.18
C SER A 83 11.63 11.92 35.44
N GLN A 84 11.36 10.68 35.03
CA GLN A 84 12.30 9.89 34.23
C GLN A 84 12.56 10.50 32.84
N THR A 85 11.52 11.05 32.22
CA THR A 85 11.63 11.74 30.93
C THR A 85 12.50 12.99 31.05
N ILE A 86 12.33 13.78 32.11
CA ILE A 86 13.18 14.95 32.37
C ILE A 86 14.65 14.54 32.52
N GLU A 87 14.94 13.49 33.28
CA GLU A 87 16.30 12.98 33.46
C GLU A 87 16.91 12.53 32.12
N LEU A 88 16.15 11.74 31.35
CA LEU A 88 16.59 11.23 30.06
C LEU A 88 16.87 12.35 29.05
N LEU A 89 15.92 13.27 28.86
CA LEU A 89 16.06 14.39 27.93
C LEU A 89 17.19 15.35 28.35
N SER A 90 17.35 15.60 29.66
CA SER A 90 18.48 16.40 30.15
C SER A 90 19.83 15.76 29.85
N SER A 91 19.91 14.42 29.84
CA SER A 91 21.12 13.70 29.43
C SER A 91 21.41 13.80 27.93
N PHE A 92 20.37 13.99 27.11
CA PHE A 92 20.50 14.10 25.65
C PHE A 92 21.03 15.47 25.21
N ILE A 93 20.81 16.54 25.98
CA ILE A 93 21.33 17.90 25.72
C ILE A 93 22.88 17.93 25.64
N ILE A 94 23.55 16.92 26.23
CA ILE A 94 25.00 16.75 26.15
C ILE A 94 25.46 16.24 24.76
N GLY A 95 24.55 15.74 23.92
CA GLY A 95 24.78 15.37 22.52
C GLY A 95 23.90 16.12 21.51
N SER A 96 24.09 15.88 20.22
CA SER A 96 23.30 16.55 19.17
C SER A 96 22.03 15.74 18.87
N ILE A 97 20.86 16.27 19.23
CA ILE A 97 19.58 15.72 18.78
C ILE A 97 19.34 16.16 17.34
N GLY A 98 19.00 15.22 16.45
CA GLY A 98 18.72 15.51 15.05
C GLY A 98 17.26 15.88 14.79
N SER A 99 16.32 15.11 15.36
CA SER A 99 14.88 15.38 15.30
C SER A 99 14.22 15.05 16.64
N PHE A 100 13.17 15.78 16.99
CA PHE A 100 12.44 15.63 18.26
C PHE A 100 10.99 16.10 18.09
N GLN A 101 10.05 15.34 18.61
CA GLN A 101 8.63 15.70 18.64
C GLN A 101 7.99 15.18 19.93
N MET A 102 7.22 16.05 20.60
CA MET A 102 6.35 15.71 21.71
C MET A 102 4.90 15.84 21.23
N LEU A 103 4.19 14.72 21.14
CA LEU A 103 2.87 14.61 20.57
C LEU A 103 1.85 14.24 21.65
N PHE A 104 0.69 14.88 21.63
CA PHE A 104 -0.46 14.50 22.45
C PHE A 104 -1.53 13.82 21.59
N TYR A 105 -1.88 12.61 21.97
CA TYR A 105 -2.95 11.83 21.37
C TYR A 105 -4.16 11.82 22.32
N LYS A 106 -5.29 12.37 21.86
CA LYS A 106 -6.54 12.34 22.63
C LYS A 106 -6.94 10.88 22.90
N GLY A 107 -7.24 10.55 24.15
CA GLY A 107 -7.57 9.16 24.51
C GLY A 107 -6.37 8.22 24.71
N ILE A 108 -5.13 8.69 24.59
CA ILE A 108 -3.92 7.87 24.83
C ILE A 108 -2.98 8.56 25.82
N GLY A 109 -2.68 9.84 25.60
CA GLY A 109 -1.67 10.58 26.37
C GLY A 109 -0.54 11.11 25.50
N VAL A 110 0.62 11.32 26.10
CA VAL A 110 1.76 11.95 25.44
C VAL A 110 2.77 10.89 24.98
N LYS A 111 3.25 11.06 23.76
CA LYS A 111 4.35 10.29 23.18
C LYS A 111 5.46 11.23 22.76
N ILE A 112 6.70 10.79 22.96
CA ILE A 112 7.89 11.55 22.56
C ILE A 112 8.70 10.69 21.61
N HIS A 113 8.95 11.22 20.44
CA HIS A 113 9.72 10.58 19.38
C HIS A 113 10.96 11.42 19.11
N GLY A 114 12.12 10.79 18.94
CA GLY A 114 13.32 11.53 18.62
C GLY A 114 14.46 10.70 18.06
N TYR A 115 15.43 11.41 17.49
CA TYR A 115 16.65 10.87 16.93
C TYR A 115 17.87 11.49 17.61
N TYR A 116 18.65 10.65 18.27
CA TYR A 116 19.93 11.04 18.87
C TYR A 116 21.06 10.83 17.86
N LYS A 117 21.82 11.89 17.56
CA LYS A 117 22.98 11.84 16.64
C LYS A 117 24.28 11.80 17.42
N SER A 118 25.07 10.74 17.24
CA SER A 118 26.40 10.59 17.85
C SER A 118 27.52 10.63 16.82
N SER A 119 28.59 11.39 17.10
CA SER A 119 29.79 11.47 16.25
C SER A 119 30.63 10.18 16.23
N LYS A 120 30.33 9.21 17.11
CA LYS A 120 31.12 7.96 17.29
C LYS A 120 30.38 6.68 16.84
N LYS A 121 29.47 6.79 15.86
CA LYS A 121 28.69 5.68 15.24
C LYS A 121 27.53 5.08 16.06
N ASN A 122 27.10 5.70 17.17
CA ASN A 122 25.98 5.21 17.98
C ASN A 122 24.75 6.14 17.92
N SER A 123 24.38 6.62 16.73
CA SER A 123 23.10 7.33 16.56
C SER A 123 21.95 6.34 16.68
N PHE A 124 20.81 6.75 17.24
CA PHE A 124 19.66 5.87 17.42
C PHE A 124 18.35 6.67 17.49
N THR A 125 17.23 6.02 17.23
CA THR A 125 15.89 6.57 17.47
C THR A 125 15.38 6.14 18.84
N PHE A 126 14.53 6.95 19.45
CA PHE A 126 13.87 6.61 20.71
C PHE A 126 12.40 7.04 20.68
N ASP A 127 11.56 6.17 21.25
CA ASP A 127 10.12 6.37 21.40
C ASP A 127 9.78 6.21 22.89
N LEU A 128 9.23 7.26 23.49
CA LEU A 128 8.87 7.30 24.89
C LEU A 128 7.35 7.39 25.04
N ASP A 129 6.78 6.38 25.70
CA ASP A 129 5.39 6.33 26.11
C ASP A 129 5.28 6.90 27.52
N LEU A 130 4.79 8.14 27.63
CA LEU A 130 4.68 8.84 28.91
C LEU A 130 3.49 8.30 29.73
N VAL A 131 3.77 7.92 30.98
CA VAL A 131 2.75 7.51 31.95
C VAL A 131 2.16 8.76 32.59
N THR A 132 0.86 8.98 32.37
CA THR A 132 0.09 10.06 33.00
C THR A 132 -1.00 9.47 33.89
N ASN A 133 -1.21 10.03 35.08
CA ASN A 133 -2.32 9.63 35.95
C ASN A 133 -3.61 10.26 35.42
N GLY A 134 -4.57 9.42 35.03
CA GLY A 134 -5.74 9.81 34.22
C GLY A 134 -6.81 10.74 34.85
N GLN A 135 -6.47 11.65 35.75
CA GLN A 135 -7.38 12.70 36.27
C GLN A 135 -6.66 13.97 36.78
N GLU A 136 -5.59 14.43 36.13
CA GLU A 136 -4.90 15.64 36.59
C GLU A 136 -5.24 16.86 35.73
N THR A 137 -5.88 17.84 36.36
CA THR A 137 -6.18 19.15 35.79
C THR A 137 -4.85 19.90 35.57
N ILE A 138 -4.31 19.88 34.36
CA ILE A 138 -3.20 20.76 33.98
C ILE A 138 -3.78 22.17 33.80
N LYS A 139 -3.57 23.05 34.77
CA LYS A 139 -3.82 24.48 34.63
C LYS A 139 -2.49 25.21 34.55
N ASN A 140 -2.19 25.88 33.42
CA ASN A 140 -2.00 27.34 33.37
C ASN A 140 -1.46 27.88 32.02
N ASP A 141 -1.92 29.09 31.69
CA ASP A 141 -1.28 30.25 31.03
C ASP A 141 -0.32 30.13 29.83
N VAL A 142 -0.27 28.99 29.15
CA VAL A 142 0.23 28.92 27.76
C VAL A 142 -0.97 28.71 26.83
N GLY A 143 -1.61 29.82 26.46
CA GLY A 143 -2.62 29.94 25.41
C GLY A 143 -3.55 28.74 25.20
N SER A 144 -4.69 28.72 25.87
CA SER A 144 -5.95 28.09 25.41
C SER A 144 -5.91 26.65 24.84
N ILE A 145 -4.97 25.78 25.24
CA ILE A 145 -4.75 24.49 24.55
C ILE A 145 -5.15 23.23 25.34
N VAL A 146 -5.38 23.32 26.65
CA VAL A 146 -5.74 22.15 27.46
C VAL A 146 -7.04 22.40 28.24
N GLU A 147 -8.17 22.48 27.53
CA GLU A 147 -9.42 22.01 28.13
C GLU A 147 -9.25 20.53 28.42
N LEU A 148 -9.43 20.14 29.69
CA LEU A 148 -9.54 18.76 30.21
C LEU A 148 -8.93 17.71 29.27
N LEU A 149 -7.69 17.28 29.55
CA LEU A 149 -7.14 16.10 28.88
C LEU A 149 -8.11 14.94 29.13
N ASP A 150 -8.97 14.62 28.15
CA ASP A 150 -9.82 13.44 28.09
C ASP A 150 -8.92 12.20 27.92
N ILE A 151 -8.03 11.97 28.89
CA ILE A 151 -7.16 10.80 28.97
C ILE A 151 -7.98 9.71 29.65
N PRO A 152 -7.97 8.47 29.14
CA PRO A 152 -8.63 7.37 29.80
C PRO A 152 -8.07 7.23 31.21
N ILE A 153 -8.93 6.87 32.17
CA ILE A 153 -8.52 6.66 33.56
C ILE A 153 -7.34 5.65 33.68
N VAL A 154 -7.16 4.76 32.68
CA VAL A 154 -6.05 3.81 32.60
C VAL A 154 -5.54 3.67 31.16
N THR A 155 -4.26 3.96 30.92
CA THR A 155 -3.56 3.76 29.63
C THR A 155 -2.77 2.45 29.62
N SER A 156 -2.40 1.94 28.44
CA SER A 156 -1.56 0.75 28.33
C SER A 156 -0.18 0.97 28.98
N SER A 157 0.40 2.16 28.83
CA SER A 157 1.66 2.58 29.47
C SER A 157 1.60 2.42 30.98
N LYS A 158 0.51 2.86 31.61
CA LYS A 158 0.31 2.71 33.06
C LYS A 158 0.22 1.23 33.46
N LEU A 159 -0.53 0.43 32.70
CA LEU A 159 -0.63 -1.02 32.97
C LEU A 159 0.72 -1.73 32.81
N ILE A 160 1.51 -1.39 31.79
CA ILE A 160 2.85 -1.95 31.58
C ILE A 160 3.75 -1.60 32.76
N MET A 161 3.75 -0.34 33.19
CA MET A 161 4.55 0.10 34.34
C MET A 161 4.16 -0.62 35.64
N ASP A 162 2.87 -0.85 35.88
CA ASP A 162 2.40 -1.56 37.05
C ASP A 162 2.74 -3.07 37.00
N MET A 163 2.61 -3.70 35.83
CA MET A 163 2.96 -5.12 35.65
C MET A 163 4.45 -5.38 35.81
N CYS A 164 5.31 -4.48 35.33
CA CYS A 164 6.76 -4.67 35.34
C CYS A 164 7.43 -4.08 36.59
N ARG A 165 6.67 -3.65 37.59
CA ARG A 165 7.18 -2.94 38.78
C ARG A 165 8.13 -3.78 39.62
N GLU A 166 7.83 -5.07 39.75
CA GLU A 166 8.55 -6.02 40.59
C GLU A 166 9.53 -6.91 39.81
N ASP A 167 9.69 -6.69 38.50
CA ASP A 167 10.52 -7.54 37.63
C ASP A 167 12.01 -7.33 37.85
N ASP A 168 12.76 -8.37 38.24
CA ASP A 168 14.20 -8.27 38.52
C ASP A 168 15.11 -8.08 37.29
N ASP A 169 14.56 -8.21 36.08
CA ASP A 169 15.29 -8.01 34.83
C ASP A 169 15.60 -6.54 34.59
N ILE A 170 16.86 -6.14 34.84
CA ILE A 170 17.34 -4.77 34.70
C ILE A 170 18.49 -4.73 33.70
N THR A 171 18.41 -3.80 32.76
CA THR A 171 19.48 -3.49 31.81
C THR A 171 19.85 -2.02 31.87
N THR A 172 20.86 -1.63 31.09
CA THR A 172 21.36 -0.25 31.02
C THR A 172 21.37 0.21 29.57
N ILE A 173 20.82 1.39 29.31
CA ILE A 173 20.74 2.00 27.99
C ILE A 173 22.05 2.75 27.69
N PRO A 174 22.86 2.30 26.71
CA PRO A 174 24.01 3.06 26.25
C PRO A 174 23.57 4.24 25.36
N PRO A 175 24.32 5.35 25.33
CA PRO A 175 25.53 5.65 26.11
C PRO A 175 25.24 6.23 27.51
N PHE A 176 23.98 6.48 27.86
CA PHE A 176 23.61 7.32 29.01
C PHE A 176 23.72 6.64 30.36
N GLY A 177 23.84 5.31 30.41
CA GLY A 177 23.96 4.60 31.68
C GLY A 177 22.62 4.53 32.45
N LEU A 178 21.51 4.89 31.81
CA LEU A 178 20.18 4.84 32.41
C LEU A 178 19.78 3.38 32.64
N LYS A 179 19.43 3.04 33.88
CA LYS A 179 18.91 1.72 34.22
C LYS A 179 17.44 1.64 33.88
N CYS A 180 17.04 0.55 33.24
CA CYS A 180 15.65 0.26 32.92
C CYS A 180 15.32 -1.18 33.29
N ARG A 181 14.09 -1.42 33.74
CA ARG A 181 13.54 -2.78 33.80
C ARG A 181 13.18 -3.24 32.39
N VAL A 182 13.28 -4.53 32.11
CA VAL A 182 12.94 -5.09 30.81
C VAL A 182 11.57 -5.76 30.91
N ALA A 183 10.63 -5.36 30.05
CA ALA A 183 9.31 -5.98 30.03
C ALA A 183 9.40 -7.50 29.78
N SER A 184 8.53 -8.26 30.43
CA SER A 184 8.46 -9.72 30.27
C SER A 184 8.08 -10.14 28.84
N LEU A 185 8.42 -11.36 28.47
CA LEU A 185 8.10 -11.91 27.15
C LEU A 185 6.59 -11.90 26.85
N GLU A 186 5.74 -12.10 27.86
CA GLU A 186 4.28 -12.06 27.76
C GLU A 186 3.77 -10.66 27.41
N VAL A 187 4.35 -9.62 28.04
CA VAL A 187 4.04 -8.22 27.72
C VAL A 187 4.50 -7.88 26.30
N LEU A 188 5.69 -8.32 25.91
CA LEU A 188 6.24 -8.08 24.57
C LEU A 188 5.42 -8.78 23.47
N GLU A 189 4.95 -10.01 23.70
CA GLU A 189 4.07 -10.73 22.78
C GLU A 189 2.73 -10.01 22.60
N ALA A 190 2.15 -9.51 23.71
CA ALA A 190 0.92 -8.74 23.68
C ALA A 190 1.11 -7.42 22.94
N LEU A 191 2.19 -6.68 23.20
CA LEU A 191 2.53 -5.48 22.43
C LEU A 191 2.66 -5.78 20.93
N LYS A 192 3.30 -6.88 20.54
CA LYS A 192 3.39 -7.23 19.11
C LYS A 192 2.05 -7.65 18.52
N THR A 193 1.22 -8.34 19.29
CA THR A 193 -0.16 -8.68 18.89
C THR A 193 -0.99 -7.43 18.61
N SER A 194 -0.82 -6.34 19.36
CA SER A 194 -1.56 -5.09 19.15
C SER A 194 -1.22 -4.35 17.85
N HIS A 195 -0.16 -4.72 17.14
CA HIS A 195 0.24 -4.09 15.88
C HIS A 195 -0.04 -4.96 14.65
N ILE A 196 -0.53 -6.19 14.85
CA ILE A 196 -0.56 -7.20 13.77
C ILE A 196 -1.60 -6.94 12.69
N PHE A 197 -2.61 -6.13 12.99
CA PHE A 197 -3.65 -5.73 12.04
C PHE A 197 -3.21 -4.54 11.17
N LEU A 198 -2.06 -3.92 11.44
CA LEU A 198 -1.52 -2.84 10.63
C LEU A 198 -0.77 -3.41 9.41
N PRO A 199 -1.05 -2.92 8.18
CA PRO A 199 -0.27 -3.28 7.00
C PRO A 199 1.20 -2.85 7.10
N ALA A 200 1.45 -1.67 7.68
CA ALA A 200 2.79 -1.13 7.87
C ALA A 200 3.65 -2.09 8.70
N ASN A 201 4.85 -2.41 8.19
CA ASN A 201 5.79 -3.32 8.83
C ASN A 201 5.21 -4.71 9.18
N PHE A 202 4.14 -5.18 8.51
CA PHE A 202 3.47 -6.44 8.84
C PHE A 202 4.43 -7.64 8.85
N SER A 203 5.29 -7.77 7.84
CA SER A 203 6.27 -8.87 7.73
C SER A 203 7.22 -8.95 8.94
N LYS A 204 7.70 -7.80 9.41
CA LYS A 204 8.50 -7.66 10.63
C LYS A 204 7.68 -8.04 11.86
N ASN A 205 6.48 -7.49 12.00
CA ASN A 205 5.62 -7.70 13.17
C ASN A 205 5.14 -9.16 13.32
N ILE A 206 4.74 -9.82 12.22
CA ILE A 206 4.28 -11.23 12.24
C ILE A 206 5.43 -12.18 12.56
N SER A 207 6.63 -11.91 12.04
CA SER A 207 7.84 -12.68 12.33
C SER A 207 8.24 -12.57 13.80
N ASP A 208 8.30 -11.34 14.33
CA ASP A 208 8.61 -11.06 15.72
C ASP A 208 7.58 -11.72 16.67
N LEU A 209 6.28 -11.60 16.36
CA LEU A 209 5.19 -12.19 17.12
C LEU A 209 5.34 -13.71 17.23
N HIS A 210 5.53 -14.42 16.11
CA HIS A 210 5.66 -15.87 16.12
C HIS A 210 6.98 -16.34 16.75
N THR A 211 8.04 -15.54 16.69
CA THR A 211 9.28 -15.78 17.44
C THR A 211 9.03 -15.75 18.94
N LEU A 212 8.33 -14.74 19.45
CA LEU A 212 7.96 -14.63 20.86
C LEU A 212 7.06 -15.78 21.30
N ARG A 213 6.01 -16.09 20.52
CA ARG A 213 5.09 -17.21 20.81
C ARG A 213 5.80 -18.58 20.83
N LYS A 214 6.82 -18.77 19.99
CA LYS A 214 7.64 -19.99 19.99
C LYS A 214 8.44 -20.14 21.28
N VAL A 215 9.00 -19.05 21.79
CA VAL A 215 9.82 -19.02 23.01
C VAL A 215 8.96 -19.19 24.26
N LEU A 216 7.80 -18.53 24.31
CA LEU A 216 6.78 -18.73 25.34
C LEU A 216 6.15 -20.13 25.32
N GLN A 217 6.56 -20.98 24.37
CA GLN A 217 6.10 -22.36 24.19
C GLN A 217 4.60 -22.49 23.96
N TYR A 218 3.91 -21.42 23.55
CA TYR A 218 2.49 -21.46 23.21
C TYR A 218 2.21 -22.48 22.09
N ALA A 219 3.11 -22.58 21.11
CA ALA A 219 2.98 -23.50 19.98
C ALA A 219 3.63 -24.89 20.20
N GLN A 220 4.60 -25.02 21.10
CA GLN A 220 5.41 -26.26 21.23
C GLN A 220 4.63 -27.44 21.86
N ARG A 221 3.47 -27.19 22.48
CA ARG A 221 2.58 -28.23 23.02
C ARG A 221 1.47 -28.66 22.05
N ILE A 222 1.40 -28.09 20.86
CA ILE A 222 0.33 -28.32 19.89
C ILE A 222 0.87 -29.14 18.71
N PRO A 223 0.41 -30.41 18.53
CA PRO A 223 0.78 -31.20 17.36
C PRO A 223 0.50 -30.46 16.05
N GLY A 224 1.28 -30.73 15.00
CA GLY A 224 1.08 -30.14 13.67
C GLY A 224 -0.30 -30.41 13.04
N THR A 225 -1.09 -31.29 13.65
CA THR A 225 -2.45 -31.66 13.24
C THR A 225 -3.56 -30.84 13.92
N ARG A 226 -3.23 -29.92 14.82
CA ARG A 226 -4.21 -29.09 15.54
C ARG A 226 -3.99 -27.61 15.32
N SER A 227 -5.06 -26.83 15.26
CA SER A 227 -4.99 -25.39 15.08
C SER A 227 -4.12 -24.69 16.11
N LEU A 228 -3.29 -23.76 15.63
CA LEU A 228 -2.71 -22.75 16.50
C LEU A 228 -3.84 -21.76 16.81
N PHE A 229 -3.94 -21.40 18.07
CA PHE A 229 -4.95 -20.49 18.59
C PHE A 229 -4.28 -19.37 19.36
N GLU A 230 -5.01 -18.27 19.52
CA GLU A 230 -4.59 -17.17 20.36
C GLU A 230 -4.07 -17.66 21.73
N PRO A 231 -2.88 -17.21 22.16
CA PRO A 231 -2.36 -17.59 23.46
C PRO A 231 -3.31 -17.28 24.61
N ALA A 232 -3.39 -18.20 25.58
CA ALA A 232 -4.01 -17.89 26.85
C ALA A 232 -3.13 -16.89 27.60
N ARG A 233 -3.68 -15.72 27.91
CA ARG A 233 -3.00 -14.64 28.64
C ARG A 233 -3.64 -14.43 29.99
N ASP A 234 -2.83 -14.01 30.96
CA ASP A 234 -3.33 -13.58 32.25
C ASP A 234 -4.21 -12.33 32.10
N GLN A 235 -5.15 -12.14 33.03
CA GLN A 235 -6.16 -11.09 32.94
C GLN A 235 -5.54 -9.68 32.81
N SER A 236 -4.41 -9.43 33.48
CA SER A 236 -3.67 -8.16 33.40
C SER A 236 -3.13 -7.91 31.99
N VAL A 237 -2.44 -8.89 31.41
CA VAL A 237 -1.88 -8.82 30.05
C VAL A 237 -2.99 -8.73 29.01
N ALA A 238 -4.08 -9.48 29.16
CA ALA A 238 -5.24 -9.41 28.27
C ALA A 238 -5.92 -8.03 28.30
N ASN A 239 -6.04 -7.43 29.49
CA ASN A 239 -6.57 -6.07 29.64
C ASN A 239 -5.62 -5.04 29.00
N MET A 240 -4.31 -5.16 29.22
CA MET A 240 -3.31 -4.29 28.60
C MET A 240 -3.36 -4.39 27.07
N LEU A 241 -3.39 -5.60 26.51
CA LEU A 241 -3.55 -5.82 25.07
C LEU A 241 -4.79 -5.13 24.53
N LYS A 242 -5.94 -5.31 25.19
CA LYS A 242 -7.21 -4.71 24.75
C LYS A 242 -7.13 -3.18 24.69
N ILE A 243 -6.49 -2.55 25.67
CA ILE A 243 -6.29 -1.09 25.68
C ILE A 243 -5.28 -0.69 24.61
N ARG A 244 -4.14 -1.38 24.53
CA ARG A 244 -3.09 -1.08 23.55
C ARG A 244 -3.59 -1.20 22.12
N THR A 245 -4.40 -2.21 21.79
CA THR A 245 -4.99 -2.35 20.45
C THR A 245 -5.82 -1.11 20.08
N LYS A 246 -6.63 -0.59 21.00
CA LYS A 246 -7.39 0.65 20.75
C LYS A 246 -6.48 1.87 20.59
N GLU A 247 -5.43 1.96 21.40
CA GLU A 247 -4.44 3.04 21.27
C GLU A 247 -3.74 2.97 19.91
N THR A 248 -3.35 1.78 19.46
CA THR A 248 -2.77 1.56 18.13
C THR A 248 -3.75 1.94 17.01
N GLU A 249 -5.02 1.58 17.11
CA GLU A 249 -6.08 1.99 16.17
C GLU A 249 -6.21 3.53 16.08
N ILE A 250 -6.16 4.22 17.22
CA ILE A 250 -6.22 5.69 17.27
C ILE A 250 -4.96 6.31 16.64
N ILE A 251 -3.77 5.80 16.94
CA ILE A 251 -2.50 6.32 16.41
C ILE A 251 -2.44 6.18 14.90
N SER A 252 -2.80 5.00 14.38
CA SER A 252 -2.74 4.71 12.95
C SER A 252 -3.93 5.28 12.16
N GLU A 253 -4.83 6.04 12.80
CA GLU A 253 -6.11 6.53 12.25
C GLU A 253 -7.07 5.43 11.75
N ILE A 254 -6.71 4.15 11.93
CA ILE A 254 -7.53 2.97 11.58
C ILE A 254 -8.54 2.72 12.69
N HIS A 255 -9.69 3.39 12.61
CA HIS A 255 -10.78 3.17 13.56
C HIS A 255 -11.45 1.81 13.31
N GLY A 256 -11.53 1.00 14.38
CA GLY A 256 -11.91 -0.42 14.40
C GLY A 256 -12.79 -0.92 13.27
N GLN A 257 -12.26 -1.88 12.50
CA GLN A 257 -12.94 -2.88 11.65
C GLN A 257 -14.32 -2.55 11.06
N ASN A 258 -14.53 -1.30 10.67
CA ASN A 258 -15.58 -0.90 9.76
C ASN A 258 -14.89 -0.08 8.67
N PHE A 259 -14.05 -0.77 7.89
CA PHE A 259 -13.80 -0.34 6.52
C PHE A 259 -15.17 -0.06 5.90
N ASN A 260 -15.39 1.22 5.65
CA ASN A 260 -16.66 1.74 5.17
C ASN A 260 -17.04 0.97 3.91
N ARG A 261 -18.13 0.21 4.00
CA ARG A 261 -18.77 -0.62 2.96
C ARG A 261 -19.31 0.19 1.77
N ASN A 262 -18.75 1.35 1.46
CA ASN A 262 -19.23 2.16 0.36
C ASN A 262 -18.59 1.69 -0.96
N LYS A 263 -19.23 0.67 -1.55
CA LYS A 263 -19.15 0.25 -2.96
C LYS A 263 -17.81 -0.32 -3.42
N ILE A 264 -17.41 -1.46 -2.87
CA ILE A 264 -16.89 -2.53 -3.74
C ILE A 264 -18.06 -3.49 -3.85
N ASN A 265 -18.82 -3.37 -4.94
CA ASN A 265 -19.80 -4.39 -5.26
C ASN A 265 -19.04 -5.72 -5.34
N ASP A 266 -19.53 -6.76 -4.65
CA ASP A 266 -19.14 -8.16 -4.86
C ASP A 266 -19.34 -8.60 -6.34
N ASP A 267 -19.97 -7.74 -7.16
CA ASP A 267 -20.12 -7.86 -8.61
C ASP A 267 -19.05 -7.10 -9.42
N ASN A 268 -17.95 -6.63 -8.82
CA ASN A 268 -16.87 -5.99 -9.58
C ASN A 268 -16.12 -7.05 -10.41
N PHE A 269 -16.70 -7.37 -11.55
CA PHE A 269 -16.01 -7.85 -12.73
C PHE A 269 -14.87 -6.87 -12.99
N SER A 270 -13.66 -7.19 -12.52
CA SER A 270 -12.48 -6.46 -12.96
C SER A 270 -12.38 -6.75 -14.47
N PRO A 271 -12.60 -5.77 -15.37
CA PRO A 271 -12.59 -6.01 -16.82
C PRO A 271 -11.26 -6.63 -17.29
N ARG A 272 -10.22 -6.51 -16.45
CA ARG A 272 -8.86 -6.99 -16.60
C ARG A 272 -8.67 -8.49 -16.30
N LEU A 273 -9.53 -9.15 -15.53
CA LEU A 273 -9.34 -10.58 -15.24
C LEU A 273 -10.08 -11.50 -16.22
N ALA A 274 -11.17 -11.03 -16.84
CA ALA A 274 -12.10 -11.86 -17.62
C ALA A 274 -12.63 -13.11 -16.89
N VAL A 275 -12.31 -13.21 -15.59
CA VAL A 275 -12.56 -14.32 -14.68
C VAL A 275 -13.03 -13.69 -13.36
N THR A 276 -14.16 -14.14 -12.83
CA THR A 276 -14.67 -13.65 -11.55
C THR A 276 -13.86 -14.21 -10.38
N HIS A 277 -13.92 -13.56 -9.22
CA HIS A 277 -13.30 -14.07 -7.99
C HIS A 277 -13.73 -15.53 -7.69
N ASP A 278 -15.00 -15.86 -7.95
CA ASP A 278 -15.53 -17.22 -7.76
C ASP A 278 -15.03 -18.25 -8.78
N GLU A 279 -14.67 -17.83 -9.99
CA GLU A 279 -14.05 -18.69 -10.99
C GLU A 279 -12.59 -18.96 -10.66
N LEU A 280 -11.88 -18.01 -10.03
CA LEU A 280 -10.50 -18.22 -9.56
C LEU A 280 -10.42 -19.33 -8.51
N TYR A 281 -11.42 -19.45 -7.63
CA TYR A 281 -11.49 -20.56 -6.67
C TYR A 281 -11.43 -21.93 -7.32
N GLU A 282 -12.05 -22.12 -8.49
CA GLU A 282 -11.99 -23.39 -9.21
C GLU A 282 -10.60 -23.72 -9.73
N LEU A 283 -9.78 -22.71 -10.00
CA LEU A 283 -8.41 -22.89 -10.49
C LEU A 283 -7.46 -23.22 -9.34
N VAL A 284 -7.73 -22.68 -8.14
CA VAL A 284 -6.88 -22.86 -6.96
C VAL A 284 -7.37 -23.95 -5.99
N LYS A 285 -8.49 -24.63 -6.27
CA LYS A 285 -9.06 -25.69 -5.40
C LYS A 285 -8.15 -26.88 -5.11
N TYR A 286 -8.21 -27.43 -3.90
CA TYR A 286 -7.45 -28.63 -3.51
C TYR A 286 -8.14 -29.96 -3.82
N GLY A 287 -9.42 -29.96 -4.19
CA GLY A 287 -10.20 -31.18 -4.46
C GLY A 287 -11.14 -31.03 -5.65
N GLU A 288 -12.21 -31.82 -5.67
CA GLU A 288 -13.22 -31.80 -6.74
C GLU A 288 -13.95 -30.45 -6.85
N GLN A 289 -14.15 -29.78 -5.72
CA GLN A 289 -14.73 -28.43 -5.62
C GLN A 289 -13.90 -27.57 -4.67
N SER A 290 -13.98 -26.24 -4.82
CA SER A 290 -13.32 -25.31 -3.91
C SER A 290 -13.84 -25.46 -2.48
N ILE A 291 -12.92 -25.50 -1.52
CA ILE A 291 -13.25 -25.52 -0.09
C ILE A 291 -14.01 -24.25 0.27
N LEU A 292 -13.58 -23.09 -0.22
CA LEU A 292 -14.27 -21.82 0.05
C LEU A 292 -15.74 -21.84 -0.36
N LYS A 293 -16.07 -22.42 -1.53
CA LYS A 293 -17.47 -22.59 -1.95
C LYS A 293 -18.27 -23.48 -1.01
N THR A 294 -17.67 -24.56 -0.49
CA THR A 294 -18.34 -25.43 0.50
C THR A 294 -18.53 -24.78 1.86
N MET A 295 -17.77 -23.73 2.16
CA MET A 295 -17.82 -23.01 3.43
C MET A 295 -18.72 -21.76 3.36
N ARG A 296 -19.44 -21.54 2.27
CA ARG A 296 -20.42 -20.45 2.11
C ARG A 296 -21.84 -20.98 2.27
N ASN A 297 -22.74 -20.16 2.81
CA ASN A 297 -24.17 -20.45 2.79
C ASN A 297 -24.80 -19.79 1.55
N ASP A 298 -25.80 -20.43 0.94
CA ASP A 298 -26.50 -19.99 -0.29
C ASP A 298 -27.06 -18.55 -0.25
N LEU A 299 -27.07 -17.90 0.91
CA LEU A 299 -27.60 -16.56 1.13
C LEU A 299 -26.54 -15.45 1.21
N ASN A 300 -25.24 -15.76 1.36
CA ASN A 300 -24.16 -14.77 1.52
C ASN A 300 -22.85 -15.21 0.83
N SER A 301 -22.13 -14.25 0.22
CA SER A 301 -20.76 -14.44 -0.34
C SER A 301 -19.69 -14.72 0.72
N ARG A 302 -20.04 -14.68 2.01
CA ARG A 302 -19.11 -14.81 3.14
C ARG A 302 -18.91 -16.25 3.60
N ILE A 303 -17.71 -16.52 4.11
CA ILE A 303 -17.38 -17.80 4.76
C ILE A 303 -18.19 -17.92 6.05
N ASP A 304 -18.99 -18.98 6.16
CA ASP A 304 -19.72 -19.31 7.36
C ASP A 304 -18.76 -19.83 8.42
N LYS A 305 -18.69 -19.11 9.54
CA LYS A 305 -17.80 -19.44 10.65
C LYS A 305 -18.09 -20.82 11.25
N SER A 306 -19.36 -21.23 11.34
CA SER A 306 -19.73 -22.53 11.89
C SER A 306 -19.25 -23.66 10.99
N LEU A 307 -19.42 -23.53 9.67
CA LEU A 307 -18.89 -24.51 8.71
C LEU A 307 -17.36 -24.59 8.80
N PHE A 308 -16.69 -23.44 8.89
CA PHE A 308 -15.24 -23.39 9.06
C PHE A 308 -14.78 -24.02 10.38
N ASP A 309 -15.39 -23.67 11.50
CA ASP A 309 -15.04 -24.16 12.84
C ASP A 309 -15.27 -25.69 12.97
N ASN A 310 -16.23 -26.25 12.22
CA ASN A 310 -16.51 -27.69 12.18
C ASN A 310 -15.61 -28.48 11.21
N ALA A 311 -14.89 -27.79 10.32
CA ALA A 311 -13.96 -28.43 9.39
C ALA A 311 -12.72 -28.97 10.11
N ASP A 312 -12.09 -30.01 9.56
CA ASP A 312 -10.80 -30.45 10.08
C ASP A 312 -9.73 -29.38 9.83
N TYR A 313 -8.70 -29.39 10.67
CA TYR A 313 -7.68 -28.35 10.67
C TYR A 313 -6.94 -28.18 9.33
N PHE A 314 -6.68 -29.26 8.60
CA PHE A 314 -6.02 -29.15 7.30
C PHE A 314 -6.94 -28.51 6.26
N THR A 315 -8.24 -28.82 6.32
CA THR A 315 -9.25 -28.17 5.50
C THR A 315 -9.35 -26.67 5.83
N GLN A 316 -9.26 -26.28 7.10
CA GLN A 316 -9.20 -24.87 7.50
C GLN A 316 -7.97 -24.14 6.92
N LEU A 317 -6.77 -24.74 7.02
CA LEU A 317 -5.55 -24.17 6.43
C LEU A 317 -5.67 -24.02 4.90
N LYS A 318 -6.16 -25.07 4.23
CA LYS A 318 -6.37 -25.06 2.78
C LYS A 318 -7.39 -24.01 2.36
N CYS A 319 -8.44 -23.79 3.14
CA CYS A 319 -9.42 -22.73 2.91
C CYS A 319 -8.75 -21.34 2.87
N VAL A 320 -7.90 -21.03 3.85
CA VAL A 320 -7.14 -19.76 3.87
C VAL A 320 -6.16 -19.69 2.71
N LYS A 321 -5.49 -20.79 2.37
CA LYS A 321 -4.59 -20.83 1.21
C LYS A 321 -5.32 -20.63 -0.11
N GLU A 322 -6.49 -21.22 -0.32
CA GLU A 322 -7.33 -20.97 -1.50
C GLU A 322 -7.63 -19.47 -1.63
N GLU A 323 -8.00 -18.81 -0.54
CA GLU A 323 -8.31 -17.37 -0.53
C GLU A 323 -7.06 -16.54 -0.85
N ALA A 324 -5.93 -16.86 -0.22
CA ALA A 324 -4.66 -16.18 -0.45
C ALA A 324 -4.19 -16.35 -1.90
N MET A 325 -4.33 -17.54 -2.50
CA MET A 325 -3.98 -17.79 -3.90
C MET A 325 -4.92 -17.05 -4.86
N THR A 326 -6.22 -16.99 -4.56
CA THR A 326 -7.17 -16.22 -5.35
C THR A 326 -6.82 -14.74 -5.34
N ILE A 327 -6.61 -14.14 -4.16
CA ILE A 327 -6.20 -12.74 -4.04
C ILE A 327 -4.84 -12.51 -4.72
N ALA A 328 -3.91 -13.46 -4.61
CA ALA A 328 -2.61 -13.40 -5.26
C ALA A 328 -2.73 -13.30 -6.79
N LEU A 329 -3.56 -14.17 -7.38
CA LEU A 329 -3.87 -14.16 -8.81
C LEU A 329 -4.60 -12.88 -9.21
N GLU A 330 -5.62 -12.49 -8.47
CA GLU A 330 -6.49 -11.37 -8.77
C GLU A 330 -5.76 -10.02 -8.75
N ARG A 331 -4.96 -9.78 -7.70
CA ARG A 331 -4.39 -8.46 -7.42
C ARG A 331 -2.96 -8.29 -7.89
N TYR A 332 -2.20 -9.37 -7.97
CA TYR A 332 -0.75 -9.27 -8.18
C TYR A 332 -0.28 -9.97 -9.47
N ILE A 333 -0.67 -11.23 -9.66
CA ILE A 333 -0.08 -12.04 -10.73
C ILE A 333 -0.80 -11.80 -12.06
N VAL A 334 -2.13 -11.96 -12.14
CA VAL A 334 -2.85 -11.75 -13.41
C VAL A 334 -2.69 -10.32 -13.93
N PRO A 335 -2.80 -9.26 -13.08
CA PRO A 335 -2.51 -7.88 -13.47
C PRO A 335 -1.05 -7.60 -13.81
N ARG A 336 -0.12 -8.53 -13.52
CA ARG A 336 1.34 -8.43 -13.72
C ARG A 336 2.07 -7.41 -12.81
N SER A 337 1.49 -7.00 -11.68
CA SER A 337 2.20 -6.19 -10.68
C SER A 337 3.20 -7.01 -9.85
N CYS A 338 3.17 -8.35 -9.91
CA CYS A 338 4.20 -9.21 -9.35
C CYS A 338 4.38 -10.49 -10.18
N VAL A 339 5.63 -10.77 -10.60
CA VAL A 339 5.98 -11.99 -11.36
C VAL A 339 6.33 -13.16 -10.43
N ASP A 340 6.71 -12.85 -9.19
CA ASP A 340 7.04 -13.82 -8.16
C ASP A 340 5.76 -14.31 -7.46
N SER A 341 5.43 -15.58 -7.69
CA SER A 341 4.27 -16.24 -7.08
C SER A 341 4.35 -16.30 -5.56
N GLU A 342 5.53 -16.50 -4.99
CA GLU A 342 5.71 -16.60 -3.54
C GLU A 342 5.58 -15.23 -2.88
N LYS A 343 6.17 -14.19 -3.48
CA LYS A 343 5.99 -12.80 -3.04
C LYS A 343 4.51 -12.37 -3.13
N ALA A 344 3.86 -12.65 -4.25
CA ALA A 344 2.44 -12.34 -4.45
C ALA A 344 1.53 -13.06 -3.43
N PHE A 345 1.82 -14.34 -3.15
CA PHE A 345 1.12 -15.10 -2.13
C PHE A 345 1.33 -14.52 -0.73
N CYS A 346 2.56 -14.10 -0.38
CA CYS A 346 2.85 -13.47 0.90
C CYS A 346 2.12 -12.13 1.07
N LEU A 347 2.05 -11.31 0.01
CA LEU A 347 1.29 -10.05 0.00
C LEU A 347 -0.21 -10.30 0.19
N ALA A 348 -0.76 -11.29 -0.52
CA ALA A 348 -2.16 -11.69 -0.37
C ALA A 348 -2.47 -12.23 1.05
N LEU A 349 -1.59 -13.05 1.60
CA LEU A 349 -1.74 -13.56 2.97
C LEU A 349 -1.64 -12.43 4.01
N SER A 350 -0.75 -11.46 3.80
CA SER A 350 -0.70 -10.23 4.59
C SER A 350 -2.01 -9.47 4.52
N HIS A 351 -2.61 -9.32 3.33
CA HIS A 351 -3.89 -8.68 3.14
C HIS A 351 -5.03 -9.39 3.91
N ILE A 352 -5.05 -10.72 3.91
CA ILE A 352 -6.01 -11.49 4.74
C ILE A 352 -5.81 -11.21 6.23
N CYS A 353 -4.55 -11.10 6.68
CA CYS A 353 -4.26 -10.85 8.10
C CYS A 353 -4.68 -9.44 8.56
N THR A 354 -4.57 -8.43 7.69
CA THR A 354 -4.76 -7.01 8.05
C THR A 354 -6.09 -6.41 7.60
N ALA A 355 -6.71 -6.94 6.54
CA ALA A 355 -7.87 -6.33 5.87
C ALA A 355 -9.05 -7.29 5.64
N SER A 356 -9.03 -8.51 6.20
CA SER A 356 -10.11 -9.47 5.97
C SER A 356 -11.47 -8.97 6.46
N ILE A 357 -12.49 -9.24 5.63
CA ILE A 357 -13.91 -8.89 5.78
C ILE A 357 -14.52 -9.47 7.07
N ASP A 358 -13.94 -10.56 7.58
CA ASP A 358 -14.37 -11.24 8.79
C ASP A 358 -13.19 -11.35 9.78
N ALA A 359 -13.24 -10.54 10.84
CA ALA A 359 -12.19 -10.41 11.86
C ALA A 359 -11.63 -11.74 12.39
N TRP A 360 -12.48 -12.75 12.52
CA TRP A 360 -12.11 -14.07 13.02
C TRP A 360 -11.27 -14.86 12.01
N PHE A 361 -11.48 -14.66 10.71
CA PHE A 361 -10.76 -15.35 9.64
C PHE A 361 -9.34 -14.81 9.52
N GLY A 362 -9.17 -13.49 9.55
CA GLY A 362 -7.87 -12.83 9.65
C GLY A 362 -7.09 -13.24 10.91
N LYS A 363 -7.78 -13.34 12.06
CA LYS A 363 -7.17 -13.84 13.30
C LYS A 363 -6.69 -15.28 13.19
N PHE A 364 -7.50 -16.17 12.60
CA PHE A 364 -7.06 -17.54 12.33
C PHE A 364 -5.81 -17.57 11.45
N ALA A 365 -5.76 -16.73 10.42
CA ALA A 365 -4.61 -16.61 9.53
C ALA A 365 -3.36 -16.11 10.28
N VAL A 366 -3.49 -15.10 11.14
CA VAL A 366 -2.40 -14.62 12.01
C VAL A 366 -1.89 -15.73 12.91
N ASP A 367 -2.77 -16.44 13.62
CA ASP A 367 -2.38 -17.49 14.56
C ASP A 367 -1.71 -18.68 13.85
N ASN A 368 -2.12 -18.97 12.63
CA ASN A 368 -1.61 -20.10 11.84
C ASN A 368 -0.58 -19.69 10.78
N TYR A 369 -0.11 -18.43 10.78
CA TYR A 369 0.76 -17.87 9.75
C TYR A 369 1.98 -18.75 9.42
N PRO A 370 2.75 -19.29 10.39
CA PRO A 370 3.91 -20.14 10.09
C PRO A 370 3.57 -21.43 9.34
N ARG A 371 2.31 -21.88 9.41
CA ARG A 371 1.81 -23.09 8.73
C ARG A 371 1.10 -22.78 7.42
N LEU A 372 0.79 -21.50 7.17
CA LEU A 372 0.22 -21.00 5.93
C LEU A 372 1.29 -20.55 4.92
N LEU A 373 2.51 -20.27 5.40
CA LEU A 373 3.66 -19.94 4.55
C LEU A 373 3.91 -21.01 3.47
N GLY A 374 4.33 -20.53 2.31
CA GLY A 374 4.57 -21.34 1.13
C GLY A 374 3.32 -21.55 0.29
N CYS A 375 3.38 -21.04 -0.94
CA CYS A 375 2.41 -21.34 -1.97
C CYS A 375 2.68 -22.75 -2.52
N ASP A 376 1.68 -23.63 -2.44
CA ASP A 376 1.78 -25.04 -2.88
C ASP A 376 1.24 -25.26 -4.30
N LYS A 377 0.97 -24.17 -5.04
CA LYS A 377 0.54 -24.19 -6.45
C LYS A 377 1.37 -23.24 -7.29
N ASP A 378 1.53 -23.59 -8.56
CA ASP A 378 2.16 -22.73 -9.56
C ASP A 378 1.15 -21.68 -10.06
N LEU A 379 1.08 -20.56 -9.33
CA LEU A 379 0.18 -19.45 -9.69
C LEU A 379 0.61 -18.79 -11.00
N THR A 380 1.89 -18.82 -11.36
CA THR A 380 2.39 -18.32 -12.65
C THR A 380 1.80 -19.11 -13.81
N GLN A 381 1.75 -20.45 -13.70
CA GLN A 381 1.13 -21.30 -14.73
C GLN A 381 -0.39 -21.07 -14.80
N ILE A 382 -1.08 -21.00 -13.66
CA ILE A 382 -2.51 -20.69 -13.63
C ILE A 382 -2.80 -19.33 -14.28
N ALA A 383 -1.98 -18.32 -14.00
CA ALA A 383 -2.11 -17.00 -14.62
C ALA A 383 -1.87 -17.04 -16.14
N LYS A 384 -0.92 -17.85 -16.64
CA LYS A 384 -0.74 -18.05 -18.08
C LYS A 384 -1.98 -18.65 -18.72
N ASP A 385 -2.60 -19.64 -18.08
CA ASP A 385 -3.81 -20.30 -18.59
C ASP A 385 -5.00 -19.35 -18.61
N ILE A 386 -5.19 -18.54 -17.55
CA ILE A 386 -6.19 -17.46 -17.49
C ILE A 386 -5.97 -16.49 -18.66
N ARG A 387 -4.73 -16.04 -18.88
CA ARG A 387 -4.40 -15.10 -19.97
C ARG A 387 -4.64 -15.71 -21.34
N ASN A 388 -4.32 -16.98 -21.55
CA ASN A 388 -4.56 -17.67 -22.82
C ASN A 388 -6.06 -17.81 -23.10
N LYS A 389 -6.85 -18.18 -22.08
CA LYS A 389 -8.32 -18.21 -22.17
C LYS A 389 -8.88 -16.82 -22.44
N ARG A 390 -8.31 -15.78 -21.82
CA ARG A 390 -8.65 -14.37 -22.09
C ARG A 390 -8.35 -13.98 -23.53
N LYS A 391 -7.18 -14.31 -24.10
CA LYS A 391 -6.84 -14.01 -25.51
C LYS A 391 -7.89 -14.54 -26.49
N LEU A 392 -8.39 -15.76 -26.27
CA LEU A 392 -9.44 -16.37 -27.10
C LEU A 392 -10.80 -15.66 -26.98
N LYS A 393 -11.19 -15.28 -25.76
CA LYS A 393 -12.44 -14.54 -25.49
C LYS A 393 -12.36 -13.09 -25.98
N LYS A 394 -11.22 -12.44 -25.72
CA LYS A 394 -10.85 -11.08 -26.12
C LYS A 394 -10.94 -10.91 -27.64
N ALA A 395 -10.45 -11.83 -28.46
CA ALA A 395 -10.59 -11.73 -29.93
C ALA A 395 -12.05 -11.65 -30.43
N THR A 396 -13.02 -12.18 -29.67
CA THR A 396 -14.44 -12.16 -30.04
C THR A 396 -15.16 -10.92 -29.46
N ASP A 397 -14.81 -10.54 -28.23
CA ASP A 397 -15.37 -9.36 -27.54
C ASP A 397 -14.75 -8.03 -28.05
N ASP A 398 -13.47 -8.02 -28.45
CA ASP A 398 -12.75 -6.86 -28.98
C ASP A 398 -13.40 -6.32 -30.24
N ILE A 399 -13.87 -7.17 -31.15
CA ILE A 399 -14.59 -6.71 -32.35
C ILE A 399 -15.86 -5.96 -31.94
N SER A 400 -16.58 -6.45 -30.93
CA SER A 400 -17.82 -5.84 -30.43
C SER A 400 -17.60 -4.58 -29.56
N ILE A 401 -16.44 -4.45 -28.92
CA ILE A 401 -16.10 -3.29 -28.08
C ILE A 401 -15.45 -2.20 -28.93
N LEU A 402 -14.43 -2.56 -29.72
CA LEU A 402 -13.75 -1.63 -30.61
C LEU A 402 -14.72 -1.04 -31.63
N SER A 403 -15.66 -1.83 -32.15
CA SER A 403 -16.71 -1.29 -33.03
C SER A 403 -17.52 -0.13 -32.42
N GLN A 404 -17.59 0.00 -31.10
CA GLN A 404 -18.27 1.13 -30.46
C GLN A 404 -17.47 2.45 -30.54
N HIS A 405 -16.15 2.35 -30.69
CA HIS A 405 -15.22 3.48 -30.87
C HIS A 405 -15.12 3.93 -32.34
N PHE A 406 -15.65 3.15 -33.29
CA PHE A 406 -15.59 3.41 -34.73
C PHE A 406 -17.01 3.41 -35.33
N PRO A 407 -17.68 4.58 -35.40
CA PRO A 407 -19.11 4.66 -35.68
C PRO A 407 -19.52 4.46 -37.15
N ASP A 408 -18.58 4.48 -38.10
CA ASP A 408 -18.81 4.42 -39.54
C ASP A 408 -18.44 3.06 -40.17
N SER A 409 -19.18 2.67 -41.21
CA SER A 409 -19.08 1.33 -41.82
C SER A 409 -17.72 1.01 -42.41
N ASP A 410 -17.03 2.04 -42.93
CA ASP A 410 -15.75 1.88 -43.62
C ASP A 410 -14.62 1.62 -42.61
N SER A 411 -14.73 2.21 -41.40
CA SER A 411 -13.85 1.97 -40.26
C SER A 411 -13.88 0.53 -39.74
N PHE A 412 -15.02 -0.17 -39.78
CA PHE A 412 -15.09 -1.57 -39.31
C PHE A 412 -14.16 -2.49 -40.11
N SER A 413 -14.08 -2.28 -41.43
CA SER A 413 -13.21 -3.09 -42.30
C SER A 413 -11.72 -2.87 -42.00
N ILE A 414 -11.35 -1.69 -41.51
CA ILE A 414 -9.99 -1.35 -41.09
C ILE A 414 -9.70 -1.96 -39.71
N VAL A 415 -10.63 -1.85 -38.77
CA VAL A 415 -10.51 -2.46 -37.42
C VAL A 415 -10.35 -3.98 -37.52
N GLU A 416 -11.15 -4.66 -38.35
CA GLU A 416 -11.02 -6.10 -38.55
C GLU A 416 -9.64 -6.50 -39.09
N LYS A 417 -9.10 -5.74 -40.05
CA LYS A 417 -7.76 -5.96 -40.59
C LYS A 417 -6.67 -5.72 -39.54
N LEU A 418 -6.79 -4.65 -38.77
CA LEU A 418 -5.85 -4.33 -37.69
C LEU A 418 -5.85 -5.44 -36.63
N ILE A 419 -7.01 -5.91 -36.18
CA ILE A 419 -7.12 -7.01 -35.21
C ILE A 419 -6.41 -8.27 -35.73
N GLN A 420 -6.59 -8.63 -37.01
CA GLN A 420 -5.91 -9.78 -37.61
C GLN A 420 -4.39 -9.62 -37.69
N GLN A 421 -3.90 -8.38 -37.74
CA GLN A 421 -2.48 -8.04 -37.84
C GLN A 421 -1.83 -7.74 -36.49
N THR A 422 -2.62 -7.71 -35.42
CA THR A 422 -2.21 -7.24 -34.11
C THR A 422 -1.86 -8.40 -33.19
N GLN A 423 -0.72 -8.29 -32.53
CA GLN A 423 -0.21 -9.24 -31.55
C GLN A 423 0.24 -8.49 -30.30
N GLU A 424 -0.33 -8.82 -29.14
CA GLU A 424 0.18 -8.32 -27.86
C GLU A 424 1.51 -8.99 -27.49
N PHE A 425 2.42 -8.23 -26.88
CA PHE A 425 3.66 -8.72 -26.27
C PHE A 425 3.88 -8.06 -24.90
N ASN A 426 4.83 -8.58 -24.12
CA ASN A 426 5.22 -7.98 -22.85
C ASN A 426 6.52 -7.19 -23.08
N PRO A 427 6.49 -5.85 -22.96
CA PRO A 427 7.71 -5.06 -22.93
C PRO A 427 8.53 -5.44 -21.67
N PRO A 428 9.87 -5.35 -21.72
CA PRO A 428 10.71 -5.46 -20.53
C PRO A 428 10.28 -4.47 -19.45
N ASP A 429 10.34 -4.89 -18.19
CA ASP A 429 10.03 -4.02 -17.05
C ASP A 429 10.99 -2.82 -17.01
N LEU A 430 10.53 -1.72 -16.40
CA LEU A 430 11.41 -0.58 -16.14
C LEU A 430 12.39 -0.96 -15.04
N ILE A 431 13.67 -0.65 -15.25
CA ILE A 431 14.68 -0.76 -14.20
C ILE A 431 14.58 0.51 -13.38
N LEU A 432 13.70 0.46 -12.37
CA LEU A 432 13.63 1.50 -11.37
C LEU A 432 14.79 1.32 -10.39
N PRO A 433 15.43 2.41 -9.94
CA PRO A 433 16.45 2.29 -8.92
C PRO A 433 15.79 1.84 -7.61
N GLU A 434 16.54 1.12 -6.79
CA GLU A 434 16.12 0.89 -5.41
C GLU A 434 16.06 2.25 -4.73
N PRO A 435 14.90 2.68 -4.22
CA PRO A 435 14.80 3.98 -3.57
C PRO A 435 15.73 4.00 -2.34
N ASP A 436 16.53 5.06 -2.22
CA ASP A 436 17.41 5.27 -1.05
C ASP A 436 16.61 5.43 0.25
N ASP A 437 15.31 5.75 0.12
CA ASP A 437 14.34 5.91 1.21
C ASP A 437 13.32 4.77 1.20
N THR A 438 13.15 4.10 2.34
CA THR A 438 12.20 2.98 2.52
C THR A 438 10.73 3.37 2.38
N ASN A 439 10.44 4.68 2.31
CA ASN A 439 9.09 5.24 2.28
C ASN A 439 8.58 5.54 0.87
N VAL A 440 9.39 5.31 -0.17
CA VAL A 440 8.99 5.48 -1.57
C VAL A 440 8.72 4.11 -2.20
N GLN A 441 7.56 3.94 -2.79
CA GLN A 441 7.19 2.77 -3.57
C GLN A 441 6.83 3.18 -5.00
N PHE A 442 7.22 2.33 -5.94
CA PHE A 442 6.86 2.49 -7.34
C PHE A 442 6.10 1.26 -7.83
N GLU A 443 5.06 1.51 -8.62
CA GLU A 443 4.39 0.49 -9.41
C GLU A 443 4.49 0.86 -10.89
N THR A 444 4.77 -0.13 -11.73
CA THR A 444 4.88 0.07 -13.18
C THR A 444 3.95 -0.87 -13.92
N PHE A 445 3.26 -0.35 -14.92
CA PHE A 445 2.40 -1.12 -15.80
C PHE A 445 2.83 -0.90 -17.25
N ARG A 446 3.26 -1.96 -17.93
CA ARG A 446 3.66 -1.88 -19.35
C ARG A 446 2.80 -2.78 -20.22
N TYR A 447 2.40 -2.27 -21.37
CA TYR A 447 1.56 -2.95 -22.36
C TYR A 447 2.21 -2.84 -23.73
N GLY A 448 2.42 -3.98 -24.39
CA GLY A 448 3.04 -4.04 -25.72
C GLY A 448 2.04 -4.50 -26.78
N LEU A 449 2.00 -3.80 -27.91
CA LEU A 449 1.19 -4.11 -29.07
C LEU A 449 2.04 -4.09 -30.35
N ARG A 450 2.01 -5.16 -31.14
CA ARG A 450 2.71 -5.24 -32.42
C ARG A 450 1.70 -5.36 -33.55
N ILE A 451 1.73 -4.44 -34.50
CA ILE A 451 0.85 -4.43 -35.68
C ILE A 451 1.71 -4.78 -36.90
N SER A 452 1.45 -5.93 -37.49
CA SER A 452 2.15 -6.41 -38.69
C SER A 452 1.64 -5.69 -39.95
N PRO A 453 2.48 -5.44 -40.95
CA PRO A 453 2.03 -4.86 -42.20
C PRO A 453 1.13 -5.86 -42.98
N PRO A 454 0.27 -5.39 -43.91
CA PRO A 454 -0.55 -6.27 -44.73
C PRO A 454 0.29 -7.22 -45.59
N ASN A 455 -0.08 -8.52 -45.62
CA ASN A 455 0.56 -9.53 -46.45
C ASN A 455 0.48 -9.18 -47.95
N GLY A 456 1.54 -8.57 -48.48
CA GLY A 456 1.68 -8.24 -49.89
C GLY A 456 3.01 -8.69 -50.45
N LYS A 457 3.02 -9.85 -51.14
CA LYS A 457 4.07 -10.18 -52.11
C LYS A 457 3.97 -9.21 -53.29
N GLY A 458 4.57 -8.04 -53.15
CA GLY A 458 4.66 -7.03 -54.19
C GLY A 458 5.94 -6.25 -53.99
N ASN A 459 6.80 -6.27 -55.00
CA ASN A 459 8.08 -5.56 -55.03
C ASN A 459 7.88 -4.08 -54.65
N ASN A 460 8.30 -3.69 -53.44
CA ASN A 460 8.94 -2.41 -53.10
C ASN A 460 9.25 -2.37 -51.58
N GLU A 461 10.48 -2.00 -51.25
CA GLU A 461 11.21 -2.19 -49.99
C GLU A 461 10.82 -1.28 -48.80
N GLN A 462 9.54 -0.95 -48.56
CA GLN A 462 9.20 0.11 -47.56
C GLN A 462 7.95 -0.12 -46.70
N LYS A 463 7.53 -1.35 -46.39
CA LYS A 463 6.48 -1.57 -45.38
C LYS A 463 7.07 -2.09 -44.08
N ARG A 464 6.82 -1.40 -42.97
CA ARG A 464 7.30 -1.75 -41.63
C ARG A 464 6.10 -2.07 -40.74
N GLY A 465 6.27 -3.03 -39.83
CA GLY A 465 5.30 -3.21 -38.75
C GLY A 465 5.46 -2.09 -37.73
N LEU A 466 4.46 -1.90 -36.87
CA LEU A 466 4.55 -0.98 -35.74
C LEU A 466 4.64 -1.75 -34.44
N GLU A 467 5.51 -1.30 -33.56
CA GLU A 467 5.54 -1.70 -32.16
C GLU A 467 5.06 -0.51 -31.32
N CYS A 468 4.08 -0.76 -30.47
CA CYS A 468 3.48 0.23 -29.60
C CYS A 468 3.69 -0.23 -28.15
N VAL A 469 4.14 0.68 -27.30
CA VAL A 469 4.34 0.43 -25.88
C VAL A 469 3.62 1.52 -25.10
N ILE A 470 2.66 1.12 -24.26
CA ILE A 470 2.10 1.98 -23.23
C ILE A 470 2.83 1.66 -21.93
N THR A 471 3.34 2.69 -21.25
CA THR A 471 4.00 2.54 -19.96
C THR A 471 3.33 3.50 -18.97
N VAL A 472 2.99 3.00 -17.79
CA VAL A 472 2.45 3.78 -16.67
C VAL A 472 3.37 3.57 -15.48
N VAL A 473 3.76 4.65 -14.84
CA VAL A 473 4.54 4.67 -13.60
C VAL A 473 3.70 5.38 -12.55
N TYR A 474 3.55 4.74 -11.40
CA TYR A 474 2.89 5.28 -10.23
C TYR A 474 3.90 5.32 -9.09
N LYS A 475 4.08 6.51 -8.49
CA LYS A 475 4.90 6.73 -7.31
C LYS A 475 3.98 6.98 -6.13
N MET A 476 4.26 6.29 -5.04
CA MET A 476 3.66 6.51 -3.74
C MET A 476 4.80 6.86 -2.78
N GLN A 477 4.69 7.99 -2.09
CA GLN A 477 5.66 8.41 -1.08
C GLN A 477 4.96 8.67 0.24
N GLU A 478 5.34 7.90 1.26
CA GLU A 478 4.91 8.12 2.64
C GLU A 478 5.78 9.22 3.26
N GLU A 479 5.25 10.43 3.39
CA GLU A 479 5.97 11.51 4.07
C GLU A 479 5.93 11.34 5.60
N ASN A 480 4.80 10.88 6.12
CA ASN A 480 4.56 10.57 7.53
C ASN A 480 3.33 9.64 7.65
N GLU A 481 3.01 9.22 8.88
CA GLU A 481 1.95 8.23 9.16
C GLU A 481 0.58 8.54 8.49
N ASN A 482 0.32 9.81 8.12
CA ASN A 482 -0.99 10.26 7.62
C ASN A 482 -0.94 11.02 6.28
N LYS A 483 0.23 11.14 5.63
CA LYS A 483 0.36 11.85 4.36
C LYS A 483 1.09 11.00 3.33
N ILE A 484 0.33 10.67 2.27
CA ILE A 484 0.81 9.99 1.08
C ILE A 484 0.82 11.02 -0.04
N ASN A 485 1.97 11.20 -0.68
CA ASN A 485 2.06 11.89 -1.95
C ASN A 485 2.01 10.86 -3.08
N GLU A 486 1.17 11.13 -4.06
CA GLU A 486 0.94 10.23 -5.19
C GLU A 486 1.21 10.97 -6.49
N ALA A 487 2.02 10.36 -7.35
CA ALA A 487 2.32 10.89 -8.66
C ALA A 487 2.21 9.80 -9.73
N TRP A 488 1.77 10.20 -10.91
CA TRP A 488 1.54 9.34 -12.05
C TRP A 488 2.24 9.90 -13.29
N TRP A 489 2.90 9.01 -14.02
CA TRP A 489 3.42 9.26 -15.36
C TRP A 489 2.86 8.19 -16.29
N ALA A 490 2.50 8.56 -17.51
CA ALA A 490 2.18 7.58 -18.53
C ALA A 490 2.61 8.03 -19.92
N SER A 491 3.17 7.11 -20.71
CA SER A 491 3.54 7.35 -22.10
C SER A 491 2.88 6.35 -23.04
N VAL A 492 2.63 6.81 -24.28
CA VAL A 492 2.31 5.96 -25.42
C VAL A 492 3.37 6.18 -26.49
N SER A 493 4.15 5.14 -26.75
CA SER A 493 5.23 5.14 -27.74
C SER A 493 4.88 4.23 -28.90
N VAL A 494 5.12 4.70 -30.12
CA VAL A 494 4.86 3.98 -31.36
C VAL A 494 6.06 4.14 -32.27
N TYR A 495 6.66 3.03 -32.67
CA TYR A 495 7.83 3.04 -33.55
C TYR A 495 7.82 1.88 -34.56
N PRO A 496 8.38 2.09 -35.76
CA PRO A 496 8.40 1.07 -36.79
C PRO A 496 9.48 0.00 -36.54
N PHE A 497 9.17 -1.26 -36.83
CA PHE A 497 10.12 -2.39 -36.79
C PHE A 497 10.16 -3.14 -38.14
N LYS A 498 11.28 -3.81 -38.42
CA LYS A 498 11.43 -4.68 -39.60
C LYS A 498 10.99 -6.10 -39.26
N VAL A 499 10.12 -6.67 -40.10
CA VAL A 499 9.78 -8.10 -40.04
C VAL A 499 10.90 -8.85 -40.76
N GLU A 500 11.84 -9.44 -40.02
CA GLU A 500 12.82 -10.36 -40.62
C GLU A 500 12.10 -11.68 -40.97
N SER A 501 12.36 -12.18 -42.18
CA SER A 501 11.80 -13.45 -42.66
C SER A 501 12.26 -14.61 -41.80
N ASP A 502 11.33 -15.47 -41.38
CA ASP A 502 11.55 -16.75 -40.70
C ASP A 502 12.81 -17.45 -41.21
N ASP A 503 13.88 -17.39 -40.41
CA ASP A 503 15.03 -18.29 -40.31
C ASP A 503 16.22 -17.53 -39.70
N SER A 504 16.14 -17.20 -38.41
CA SER A 504 17.34 -17.16 -37.56
C SER A 504 16.99 -17.25 -36.08
N GLU A 505 17.83 -17.99 -35.38
CA GLU A 505 17.81 -18.23 -33.95
C GLU A 505 17.75 -16.93 -33.15
N SER A 506 17.20 -17.02 -31.95
CA SER A 506 17.23 -16.00 -30.90
C SER A 506 18.47 -15.11 -30.99
N VAL A 507 18.27 -13.85 -31.39
CA VAL A 507 19.27 -12.81 -31.17
C VAL A 507 19.32 -12.58 -29.67
N ASP A 508 20.25 -13.29 -29.04
CA ASP A 508 20.78 -12.99 -27.73
C ASP A 508 21.35 -11.57 -27.83
N GLN A 509 20.57 -10.56 -27.43
CA GLN A 509 21.12 -9.25 -27.16
C GLN A 509 21.94 -9.43 -25.89
N SER A 510 23.21 -9.80 -26.07
CA SER A 510 24.22 -9.65 -25.05
C SER A 510 24.22 -8.18 -24.64
N ILE A 511 23.60 -7.90 -23.49
CA ILE A 511 23.82 -6.68 -22.76
C ILE A 511 25.33 -6.68 -22.48
N SER A 512 26.08 -5.81 -23.16
CA SER A 512 27.44 -5.56 -22.74
C SER A 512 27.36 -4.94 -21.36
N ASP A 513 28.08 -5.52 -20.41
CA ASP A 513 28.34 -4.98 -19.06
C ASP A 513 29.04 -3.62 -19.16
N THR A 514 28.32 -2.60 -19.59
CA THR A 514 28.75 -1.21 -19.62
C THR A 514 27.69 -0.40 -18.92
N ASP A 515 27.91 -0.14 -17.63
CA ASP A 515 27.35 0.93 -16.80
C ASP A 515 26.09 1.61 -17.37
N THR A 516 24.97 0.91 -17.44
CA THR A 516 23.66 1.57 -17.57
C THR A 516 23.36 2.24 -16.23
N PRO A 517 23.20 3.58 -16.19
CA PRO A 517 22.87 4.28 -14.96
C PRO A 517 21.58 3.71 -14.33
N ASN A 518 21.57 3.60 -13.01
CA ASN A 518 20.38 3.29 -12.23
C ASN A 518 19.23 4.25 -12.63
N GLY A 519 18.03 3.72 -12.92
CA GLY A 519 16.86 4.53 -13.27
C GLY A 519 16.64 4.81 -14.76
N THR A 520 17.02 3.87 -15.63
CA THR A 520 16.84 4.00 -17.09
C THR A 520 15.85 2.98 -17.65
N ASP A 521 15.03 3.37 -18.64
CA ASP A 521 14.23 2.42 -19.41
C ASP A 521 15.17 1.63 -20.35
N PRO A 522 15.32 0.30 -20.17
CA PRO A 522 16.21 -0.52 -21.02
C PRO A 522 15.83 -0.49 -22.50
N THR A 523 14.60 -0.06 -22.82
CA THR A 523 14.09 0.08 -24.18
C THR A 523 13.99 1.53 -24.64
N THR A 524 14.29 2.52 -23.78
CA THR A 524 14.14 3.97 -24.01
C THR A 524 12.72 4.42 -24.42
N ASN A 525 11.71 3.57 -24.24
CA ASN A 525 10.34 3.77 -24.73
C ASN A 525 9.46 4.62 -23.80
N HIS A 526 9.92 4.93 -22.59
CA HIS A 526 9.31 5.94 -21.74
C HIS A 526 10.35 7.03 -21.47
N PRO A 527 9.98 8.32 -21.55
CA PRO A 527 10.82 9.43 -21.11
C PRO A 527 10.79 9.48 -19.57
N PHE A 528 11.35 8.43 -18.94
CA PHE A 528 11.51 8.36 -17.48
C PHE A 528 12.97 8.62 -17.17
N ASP A 529 13.25 9.70 -16.46
CA ASP A 529 14.53 9.96 -15.82
C ASP A 529 14.28 10.08 -14.32
N TYR A 530 15.01 9.28 -13.54
CA TYR A 530 14.83 9.21 -12.09
C TYR A 530 15.25 10.51 -11.38
N ASP A 531 16.16 11.29 -11.97
CA ASP A 531 16.55 12.59 -11.41
C ASP A 531 15.39 13.60 -11.43
N MET A 532 14.37 13.38 -12.28
CA MET A 532 13.14 14.18 -12.32
C MET A 532 12.21 13.99 -11.12
N ILE A 533 12.50 13.02 -10.24
CA ILE A 533 11.69 12.70 -9.06
C ILE A 533 12.16 13.50 -7.84
N ASN A 534 13.37 14.08 -7.86
CA ASN A 534 14.00 14.72 -6.71
C ASN A 534 14.19 16.24 -6.84
N ASP A 535 14.25 16.81 -8.05
CA ASP A 535 14.42 18.25 -8.28
C ASP A 535 13.58 18.73 -9.49
N ASP A 536 13.20 20.01 -9.47
CA ASP A 536 12.40 20.75 -10.46
C ASP A 536 12.39 20.13 -11.88
N VAL A 537 11.21 19.70 -12.33
CA VAL A 537 10.97 19.03 -13.62
C VAL A 537 11.48 19.87 -14.79
N GLU A 538 12.63 19.49 -15.36
CA GLU A 538 12.97 19.90 -16.73
C GLU A 538 12.12 19.08 -17.71
N ILE A 539 11.23 19.77 -18.44
CA ILE A 539 10.32 19.17 -19.42
C ILE A 539 11.10 18.26 -20.37
N VAL A 540 10.78 16.97 -20.38
CA VAL A 540 11.43 16.02 -21.29
C VAL A 540 11.06 16.35 -22.74
N GLU A 541 12.06 16.62 -23.58
CA GLU A 541 11.84 16.69 -25.02
C GLU A 541 11.36 15.33 -25.53
N LEU A 542 10.11 15.26 -26.01
CA LEU A 542 9.58 14.05 -26.62
C LEU A 542 10.48 13.65 -27.82
N GLU A 543 11.02 12.44 -27.82
CA GLU A 543 11.59 11.86 -29.05
C GLU A 543 10.51 11.63 -30.13
N GLN A 544 10.90 11.35 -31.38
CA GLN A 544 9.95 11.14 -32.49
C GLN A 544 8.97 9.97 -32.27
N LYS A 545 9.31 9.01 -31.40
CA LYS A 545 8.52 7.80 -31.13
C LYS A 545 7.36 8.00 -30.14
N HIS A 546 7.33 9.08 -29.37
CA HIS A 546 6.30 9.31 -28.36
C HIS A 546 5.12 10.08 -28.96
N ILE A 547 3.91 9.54 -28.84
CA ILE A 547 2.69 10.18 -29.34
C ILE A 547 1.83 10.82 -28.24
N LEU A 548 1.94 10.32 -27.00
CA LEU A 548 1.24 10.83 -25.83
C LEU A 548 2.12 10.68 -24.58
N LEU A 549 2.16 11.71 -23.75
CA LEU A 549 2.72 11.71 -22.39
C LEU A 549 1.70 12.40 -21.47
N ILE A 550 1.47 11.80 -20.30
CA ILE A 550 0.55 12.28 -19.28
C ILE A 550 1.30 12.31 -17.95
N TYR A 551 1.06 13.34 -17.16
CA TYR A 551 1.53 13.42 -15.79
C TYR A 551 0.53 14.08 -14.87
N SER A 552 0.47 13.59 -13.64
CA SER A 552 -0.25 14.22 -12.55
C SER A 552 0.50 14.00 -11.25
N ASP A 553 0.54 15.01 -10.39
CA ASP A 553 1.02 14.91 -9.01
C ASP A 553 -0.04 15.47 -8.07
N HIS A 554 -0.27 14.76 -6.96
CA HIS A 554 -1.18 15.14 -5.90
C HIS A 554 -0.44 15.11 -4.55
N GLY A 555 -0.08 16.30 -4.09
CA GLY A 555 0.36 16.51 -2.71
C GLY A 555 -0.82 16.61 -1.76
N GLY A 556 -1.05 15.56 -0.97
CA GLY A 556 -1.91 15.63 0.21
C GLY A 556 -3.39 15.30 -0.01
N ALA A 557 -3.70 14.01 -0.09
CA ALA A 557 -4.91 13.45 0.50
C ALA A 557 -4.69 11.94 0.68
N GLY A 558 -4.41 11.52 1.92
CA GLY A 558 -4.35 10.11 2.26
C GLY A 558 -5.65 9.39 1.89
N LEU A 559 -5.53 8.07 1.70
CA LEU A 559 -6.60 7.11 1.41
C LEU A 559 -7.92 7.50 2.11
N SER A 560 -8.91 7.93 1.31
CA SER A 560 -10.28 8.35 1.67
C SER A 560 -10.51 9.84 2.00
N GLY A 561 -10.65 10.67 0.97
CA GLY A 561 -11.12 12.05 1.18
C GLY A 561 -11.29 12.86 -0.09
N PHE A 562 -12.42 12.70 -0.77
CA PHE A 562 -12.95 13.73 -1.66
C PHE A 562 -13.25 14.98 -0.81
N GLY A 563 -12.33 15.94 -0.80
CA GLY A 563 -12.47 17.26 -0.19
C GLY A 563 -11.67 18.25 -1.02
N ASP A 564 -12.23 19.43 -1.23
CA ASP A 564 -11.80 20.43 -2.21
C ASP A 564 -10.27 20.63 -2.27
N VAL A 565 -9.69 20.29 -3.42
CA VAL A 565 -8.29 20.54 -3.73
C VAL A 565 -8.13 22.01 -4.12
N GLU A 566 -7.88 22.85 -3.14
CA GLU A 566 -6.88 23.92 -3.28
C GLU A 566 -5.58 23.35 -2.68
N SER A 567 -4.85 22.55 -3.45
CA SER A 567 -3.49 22.12 -3.06
C SER A 567 -2.47 23.00 -3.76
N ASP A 568 -1.61 23.64 -2.97
CA ASP A 568 -0.35 24.26 -3.38
C ASP A 568 0.66 23.18 -3.85
N SER A 569 0.34 22.44 -4.93
CA SER A 569 1.31 21.59 -5.63
C SER A 569 1.94 22.41 -6.75
N ASP A 570 3.27 22.48 -6.80
CA ASP A 570 4.03 23.32 -7.75
C ASP A 570 3.91 22.87 -9.23
N MET A 571 3.31 21.71 -9.53
CA MET A 571 2.99 21.29 -10.90
C MET A 571 1.53 20.88 -11.08
N SER A 572 0.88 21.51 -12.05
CA SER A 572 -0.40 21.12 -12.61
C SER A 572 -0.29 19.84 -13.45
N PRO A 573 -1.35 19.01 -13.50
CA PRO A 573 -1.47 17.92 -14.47
C PRO A 573 -1.21 18.41 -15.89
N TRP A 574 -0.33 17.71 -16.62
CA TRP A 574 0.09 18.09 -17.97
C TRP A 574 -0.03 16.94 -18.96
N VAL A 575 -0.26 17.30 -20.22
CA VAL A 575 -0.37 16.38 -21.36
C VAL A 575 0.49 16.89 -22.50
N LEU A 576 1.46 16.09 -22.95
CA LEU A 576 2.18 16.35 -24.21
C LEU A 576 1.79 15.34 -25.29
N THR A 577 1.75 15.80 -26.53
CA THR A 577 1.37 14.95 -27.66
C THR A 577 2.15 15.26 -28.93
N LYS A 578 2.16 14.28 -29.84
CA LYS A 578 2.56 14.46 -31.23
C LYS A 578 1.53 13.84 -32.18
N PRO A 579 1.37 14.40 -33.40
CA PRO A 579 0.60 13.75 -34.45
C PRO A 579 1.17 12.38 -34.80
N ALA A 580 0.29 11.42 -35.11
CA ALA A 580 0.68 10.04 -35.40
C ALA A 580 0.62 9.68 -36.90
N ASP A 581 0.35 10.64 -37.80
CA ASP A 581 0.16 10.36 -39.23
C ASP A 581 1.41 9.76 -39.89
N GLN A 582 2.60 10.22 -39.50
CA GLN A 582 3.85 9.72 -40.04
C GLN A 582 4.03 8.22 -39.72
N VAL A 583 3.84 7.83 -38.46
CA VAL A 583 3.97 6.42 -38.04
C VAL A 583 2.82 5.56 -38.58
N ALA A 584 1.61 6.08 -38.69
CA ALA A 584 0.48 5.36 -39.30
C ALA A 584 0.75 5.01 -40.77
N SER A 585 1.40 5.92 -41.52
CA SER A 585 1.72 5.70 -42.93
C SER A 585 2.67 4.52 -43.19
N GLU A 586 3.52 4.17 -42.21
CA GLU A 586 4.50 3.07 -42.30
C GLU A 586 3.84 1.68 -42.43
N LEU A 587 2.62 1.49 -41.91
CA LEU A 587 1.86 0.24 -42.04
C LEU A 587 1.38 0.00 -43.48
N GLY A 588 1.23 1.06 -44.28
CA GLY A 588 0.74 0.95 -45.66
C GLY A 588 -0.68 0.37 -45.77
N ILE A 589 -1.53 0.58 -44.75
CA ILE A 589 -2.96 0.27 -44.75
C ILE A 589 -3.69 1.48 -45.34
N PRO A 590 -4.42 1.34 -46.47
CA PRO A 590 -5.18 2.44 -47.04
C PRO A 590 -6.17 3.02 -46.02
N GLU A 591 -6.29 4.35 -45.99
CA GLU A 591 -7.24 5.10 -45.14
C GLU A 591 -6.96 5.07 -43.62
N LEU A 592 -5.88 4.39 -43.18
CA LEU A 592 -5.39 4.49 -41.80
C LEU A 592 -4.60 5.79 -41.61
N ASN A 593 -5.14 6.71 -40.82
CA ASN A 593 -4.46 7.95 -40.41
C ASN A 593 -3.99 7.90 -38.95
N GLY A 594 -3.30 8.95 -38.50
CA GLY A 594 -2.80 9.06 -37.13
C GLY A 594 -3.90 8.92 -36.09
N ASP A 595 -4.99 9.68 -36.24
CA ASP A 595 -6.15 9.63 -35.34
C ASP A 595 -6.71 8.23 -35.15
N PHE A 596 -6.86 7.50 -36.26
CA PHE A 596 -7.38 6.14 -36.26
C PHE A 596 -6.44 5.19 -35.53
N LEU A 597 -5.14 5.30 -35.79
CA LEU A 597 -4.13 4.48 -35.14
C LEU A 597 -4.09 4.72 -33.63
N VAL A 598 -4.05 5.99 -33.18
CA VAL A 598 -4.05 6.31 -31.74
C VAL A 598 -5.32 5.83 -31.08
N ARG A 599 -6.48 6.07 -31.71
CA ARG A 599 -7.77 5.58 -31.20
C ARG A 599 -7.78 4.07 -31.07
N TYR A 600 -7.28 3.35 -32.08
CA TYR A 600 -7.19 1.90 -32.08
C TYR A 600 -6.30 1.41 -30.93
N ILE A 601 -5.07 1.93 -30.81
CA ILE A 601 -4.11 1.50 -29.77
C ILE A 601 -4.71 1.72 -28.38
N ILE A 602 -5.26 2.91 -28.11
CA ILE A 602 -5.82 3.26 -26.80
C ILE A 602 -7.08 2.42 -26.52
N ALA A 603 -7.99 2.27 -27.49
CA ALA A 603 -9.19 1.46 -27.28
C ALA A 603 -8.88 -0.05 -27.15
N TYR A 604 -7.80 -0.53 -27.79
CA TYR A 604 -7.39 -1.94 -27.75
C TYR A 604 -6.69 -2.31 -26.43
N LEU A 605 -5.86 -1.39 -25.91
CA LEU A 605 -5.10 -1.59 -24.68
C LEU A 605 -5.85 -1.12 -23.42
N ASP A 606 -6.81 -0.21 -23.56
CA ASP A 606 -7.68 0.33 -22.50
C ASP A 606 -6.87 0.76 -21.24
N PRO A 607 -5.90 1.69 -21.39
CA PRO A 607 -5.00 2.06 -20.32
C PRO A 607 -5.71 2.95 -19.28
N GLU A 608 -5.36 2.81 -18.01
CA GLU A 608 -5.89 3.67 -16.94
C GLU A 608 -4.77 4.04 -15.96
N LEU A 609 -4.86 5.23 -15.37
CA LEU A 609 -4.02 5.58 -14.22
C LEU A 609 -4.60 4.95 -12.94
N PRO A 610 -3.81 4.18 -12.16
CA PRO A 610 -4.29 3.54 -10.93
C PRO A 610 -4.71 4.56 -9.88
N ASN A 611 -5.44 4.10 -8.86
CA ASN A 611 -5.84 4.89 -7.68
C ASN A 611 -6.57 6.22 -7.99
N GLY A 612 -7.20 6.31 -9.16
CA GLY A 612 -7.98 7.50 -9.54
C GLY A 612 -7.17 8.60 -10.20
N GLY A 613 -5.92 8.36 -10.60
CA GLY A 613 -5.08 9.36 -11.30
C GLY A 613 -5.69 9.95 -12.58
N ASP A 614 -6.69 9.30 -13.18
CA ASP A 614 -7.45 9.83 -14.32
C ASP A 614 -8.41 10.98 -13.96
N TYR A 615 -8.71 11.21 -12.67
CA TYR A 615 -9.68 12.19 -12.20
C TYR A 615 -9.44 13.63 -12.68
N PRO A 616 -8.24 14.24 -12.51
CA PRO A 616 -7.98 15.62 -12.96
C PRO A 616 -8.25 15.77 -14.47
N PHE A 617 -7.79 14.82 -15.27
CA PHE A 617 -8.01 14.77 -16.71
C PHE A 617 -9.49 14.66 -17.08
N ARG A 618 -10.24 13.81 -16.38
CA ARG A 618 -11.68 13.65 -16.58
C ARG A 618 -12.43 14.95 -16.27
N LYS A 619 -12.06 15.64 -15.17
CA LYS A 619 -12.61 16.95 -14.80
C LYS A 619 -12.30 18.01 -15.85
N ALA A 620 -11.07 18.05 -16.36
CA ALA A 620 -10.66 18.97 -17.42
C ALA A 620 -11.50 18.79 -18.69
N ILE A 621 -11.60 17.55 -19.17
CA ILE A 621 -12.40 17.20 -20.36
C ILE A 621 -13.89 17.53 -20.15
N THR A 622 -14.47 17.14 -19.01
CA THR A 622 -15.88 17.45 -18.69
C THR A 622 -16.13 18.97 -18.66
N THR A 623 -15.15 19.74 -18.18
CA THR A 623 -15.23 21.21 -18.16
C THR A 623 -15.22 21.78 -19.58
N LEU A 624 -14.37 21.27 -20.47
CA LEU A 624 -14.32 21.68 -21.88
C LEU A 624 -15.63 21.33 -22.61
N GLU A 625 -16.23 20.18 -22.30
CA GLU A 625 -17.54 19.77 -22.82
C GLU A 625 -18.65 20.73 -22.36
N HIS A 626 -18.69 21.05 -21.06
CA HIS A 626 -19.67 21.97 -20.49
C HIS A 626 -19.56 23.37 -21.10
N LYS A 627 -18.34 23.83 -21.37
CA LYS A 627 -18.05 25.09 -22.08
C LYS A 627 -18.34 25.02 -23.58
N LYS A 628 -18.67 23.84 -24.12
CA LYS A 628 -18.86 23.56 -25.56
C LYS A 628 -17.64 23.88 -26.41
N GLU A 629 -16.45 23.79 -25.81
CA GLU A 629 -15.17 23.97 -26.51
C GLU A 629 -14.77 22.71 -27.27
N ILE A 630 -15.26 21.55 -26.83
CA ILE A 630 -15.15 20.27 -27.52
C ILE A 630 -16.52 19.64 -27.71
N ASN A 631 -16.69 18.88 -28.80
CA ASN A 631 -17.86 18.04 -29.04
C ASN A 631 -17.39 16.58 -29.09
N MET A 632 -17.44 15.91 -27.94
CA MET A 632 -16.93 14.55 -27.83
C MET A 632 -17.79 13.56 -28.62
N MET A 633 -17.14 12.62 -29.29
CA MET A 633 -17.83 11.47 -29.86
C MET A 633 -18.36 10.58 -28.73
N PRO A 634 -19.64 10.18 -28.72
CA PRO A 634 -20.11 9.27 -27.69
C PRO A 634 -19.26 7.99 -27.72
N LYS A 635 -18.80 7.55 -26.54
CA LYS A 635 -18.06 6.29 -26.30
C LYS A 635 -16.57 6.23 -26.68
N GLN A 636 -15.78 7.31 -26.62
CA GLN A 636 -14.31 7.20 -26.73
C GLN A 636 -13.60 7.14 -25.38
N HIS A 637 -12.38 6.60 -25.41
CA HIS A 637 -11.51 6.52 -24.24
C HIS A 637 -10.99 7.91 -23.82
N LEU A 638 -10.81 8.14 -22.51
CA LEU A 638 -10.36 9.42 -21.96
C LEU A 638 -9.02 9.87 -22.56
N TRP A 639 -8.03 8.97 -22.62
CA TRP A 639 -6.70 9.30 -23.12
C TRP A 639 -6.68 9.68 -24.60
N PHE A 640 -7.63 9.16 -25.41
CA PHE A 640 -7.77 9.62 -26.79
C PHE A 640 -8.24 11.08 -26.84
N TYR A 641 -9.12 11.50 -25.93
CA TYR A 641 -9.54 12.89 -25.84
C TYR A 641 -8.42 13.83 -25.38
N LEU A 642 -7.64 13.40 -24.40
CA LEU A 642 -6.46 14.14 -23.97
C LEU A 642 -5.50 14.33 -25.15
N TRP A 643 -5.20 13.23 -25.85
CA TRP A 643 -4.32 13.25 -27.01
C TRP A 643 -4.86 14.19 -28.11
N TRP A 644 -6.12 14.02 -28.49
CA TRP A 644 -6.75 14.78 -29.57
C TRP A 644 -6.83 16.27 -29.24
N TYR A 645 -7.27 16.62 -28.03
CA TYR A 645 -7.42 18.02 -27.64
C TYR A 645 -6.06 18.72 -27.54
N ALA A 646 -5.08 18.10 -26.88
CA ALA A 646 -3.74 18.67 -26.77
C ALA A 646 -3.09 18.86 -28.15
N THR A 647 -3.20 17.86 -29.04
CA THR A 647 -2.63 17.91 -30.40
C THR A 647 -3.24 19.04 -31.24
N TYR A 648 -4.56 19.15 -31.28
CA TYR A 648 -5.24 20.02 -32.25
C TYR A 648 -5.60 21.41 -31.71
N PHE A 649 -5.69 21.59 -30.38
CA PHE A 649 -6.16 22.84 -29.78
C PHE A 649 -5.14 23.51 -28.86
N LYS A 650 -4.11 22.77 -28.41
CA LYS A 650 -3.07 23.30 -27.52
C LYS A 650 -1.67 23.29 -28.13
N GLY A 651 -1.53 22.80 -29.36
CA GLY A 651 -0.24 22.79 -30.07
C GLY A 651 0.70 21.68 -29.61
N GLY A 652 0.17 20.63 -28.97
CA GLY A 652 0.93 19.48 -28.49
C GLY A 652 1.42 19.59 -27.04
N ASP A 653 1.13 20.69 -26.36
CA ASP A 653 1.48 20.92 -24.95
C ASP A 653 0.28 21.53 -24.22
N TRP A 654 -0.25 20.80 -23.24
CA TRP A 654 -1.44 21.20 -22.50
C TRP A 654 -1.23 21.12 -21.00
N ASP A 655 -1.06 22.29 -20.40
CA ASP A 655 -1.24 22.54 -18.97
C ASP A 655 -2.74 22.67 -18.63
N ILE A 656 -3.23 21.86 -17.69
CA ILE A 656 -4.66 21.74 -17.37
C ILE A 656 -5.16 22.87 -16.44
N PHE A 657 -4.28 23.64 -15.81
CA PHE A 657 -4.67 24.70 -14.86
C PHE A 657 -4.25 26.13 -15.27
#